data_AF-A0A0E0EE26-F1
#
_entry.id   AF-A0A0E0EE26-F1
#
_cell.length_a   1.000
_cell.length_b   1.000
_cell.length_c   1.000
_cell.angle_alpha   90.00
_cell.angle_beta   90.00
_cell.angle_gamma   90.00
#
_symmetry.space_group_name_H-M   'P 1'
#
loop_
_entity.id
_entity.type
_entity.pdbx_description
1 polymer ?
#
loop_
_entity_poly.entity_id
_entity_poly.type
_entity_poly.pdbx_seq_one_letter_code
_entity_poly.pdbx_strand_id
1 'polypeptide(L)'
;MEDDDECPPLAVELSPEKPYNPPPPGPSAASPVGVTVITGYLGAGKSTLVNYILSAQHGKRIAVILNEFGEEIGVERAMINEGQGGALVEEWVELANGCVCCTVKHSLVQALEQLVQRKERMDHILLETTGLADPAPLVSILWLDDQLESSIKLDSIITVIDAKNFRLQIDEHKKSSSFPEAFHQIAFADVVILNKIDLVEDNLEDLERQIHEVNALVTVVQSVRCQVDLNKIFDQQAYGAKNPSQLQELLEYSKSVPPNLRHDNSISTFCICEQDPISLSKVESWLEDLLWERKSDMDIYRCKGILHVHDSDQVHTLQAVREVYEVLPAREWSKTESRTNKIVVIALISKGLFILYPETFAEWMAEQRWEEMKQLFEFWVRSLDPASGKPNRPDVDLFNHYLRAQLMSGALPIEMLDLAEQMREFEITPNTASHNLILKSMVQAQEADGAEKLIERMLQTGTQPDDESYNLVVNLLIKLNRVDSTLKYLDLMLKSGYTISSSVFVEYVRACVRSGRLDTLASVIEKCKATDQNKVLCPPWSWCVEIAEAAFEANNSKLGLFALEYLARWIARSERVIPPLHLSVDEGLVLSALSAAGRTCSPDLLNAAWSILRKSLHQKRAPTPEAYLAKIYAHSSIGQLQRAFGTLREFENTYGNFEDIDLELFSPFTSLRPLVVACCKDGYTTLDSVYVQLENLSSADSPYKSVAALNCVILGCANIWDLERAYETFEAIKEKFGLTPDIHSYNALLHAFGKRKKTEEACNVFQHLVSLGVKPNATTYGLLVDTHLVNRDAKAALAVIAEMVDAGFTPSKETLKKVRRRCSRESDFDSDEKVQSLAKQFNYRMGGENRREMLFNIEYSAEFAIDFDDAGAL
;
A
#
# COMPACT_ATOMS: atom_id res chain seq x y z
N MET A 1 -43.56 17.81 26.52
CA MET A 1 -42.69 18.73 25.78
C MET A 1 -42.75 18.21 24.35
N GLU A 2 -43.88 18.52 23.71
CA GLU A 2 -43.98 19.36 22.50
C GLU A 2 -43.62 18.48 21.29
N ASP A 3 -44.55 17.66 20.76
CA ASP A 3 -45.66 17.97 19.83
C ASP A 3 -45.21 18.78 18.60
N ASP A 4 -44.95 18.09 17.48
CA ASP A 4 -45.08 18.58 16.10
C ASP A 4 -45.01 17.37 15.12
N ASP A 5 -46.17 16.71 14.92
CA ASP A 5 -46.44 15.78 13.82
C ASP A 5 -47.44 16.47 12.87
N GLU A 6 -46.95 17.12 11.81
CA GLU A 6 -47.80 17.68 10.73
C GLU A 6 -48.06 16.61 9.64
N CYS A 7 -49.30 16.10 9.60
CA CYS A 7 -49.83 15.34 8.48
C CYS A 7 -50.04 16.23 7.22
N PRO A 8 -49.79 15.72 6.00
CA PRO A 8 -50.05 16.45 4.76
C PRO A 8 -51.56 16.64 4.50
N PRO A 9 -51.98 17.75 3.85
CA PRO A 9 -53.38 18.11 3.72
C PRO A 9 -54.15 17.21 2.74
N LEU A 10 -55.39 16.88 3.11
CA LEU A 10 -56.36 16.10 2.34
C LEU A 10 -56.88 16.91 1.12
N ALA A 11 -56.96 16.22 -0.02
CA ALA A 11 -57.46 16.75 -1.29
C ALA A 11 -58.94 17.19 -1.20
N VAL A 12 -59.24 18.35 -1.80
CA VAL A 12 -60.58 18.94 -1.86
C VAL A 12 -61.37 18.34 -3.02
N GLU A 13 -62.53 17.76 -2.74
CA GLU A 13 -63.48 17.27 -3.75
C GLU A 13 -64.16 18.43 -4.50
N LEU A 14 -64.06 18.43 -5.83
CA LEU A 14 -64.75 19.38 -6.71
C LEU A 14 -66.22 18.99 -6.90
N SER A 15 -67.13 19.91 -6.63
CA SER A 15 -68.58 19.75 -6.85
C SER A 15 -68.97 20.12 -8.30
N PRO A 16 -70.03 19.53 -8.88
CA PRO A 16 -70.34 19.68 -10.30
C PRO A 16 -71.17 20.95 -10.63
N GLU A 17 -70.83 21.51 -11.80
CA GLU A 17 -71.66 22.29 -12.74
C GLU A 17 -72.27 23.64 -12.31
N LYS A 18 -71.72 24.72 -12.88
CA LYS A 18 -72.50 25.89 -13.34
C LYS A 18 -72.12 26.21 -14.79
N PRO A 19 -73.08 26.45 -15.70
CA PRO A 19 -72.81 26.75 -17.11
C PRO A 19 -72.33 28.19 -17.29
N TYR A 20 -71.22 28.37 -18.00
CA TYR A 20 -70.68 29.68 -18.40
C TYR A 20 -71.07 29.97 -19.86
N ASN A 21 -71.71 31.12 -20.10
CA ASN A 21 -72.01 31.64 -21.44
C ASN A 21 -70.78 32.34 -22.02
N PRO A 22 -70.41 32.10 -23.30
CA PRO A 22 -69.26 32.77 -23.90
C PRO A 22 -69.56 34.25 -24.25
N PRO A 23 -68.59 35.16 -24.08
CA PRO A 23 -68.70 36.54 -24.56
C PRO A 23 -68.51 36.63 -26.10
N PRO A 24 -68.96 37.72 -26.75
CA PRO A 24 -68.95 37.87 -28.21
C PRO A 24 -67.52 38.06 -28.78
N PRO A 25 -67.29 37.77 -30.09
CA PRO A 25 -65.95 37.70 -30.66
C PRO A 25 -65.32 39.08 -30.84
N GLY A 26 -64.16 39.28 -30.19
CA GLY A 26 -63.19 40.34 -30.50
C GLY A 26 -62.26 39.97 -31.67
N PRO A 27 -61.41 40.89 -32.14
CA PRO A 27 -60.82 40.89 -33.49
C PRO A 27 -59.84 39.74 -33.74
N SER A 28 -59.77 39.31 -35.00
CA SER A 28 -58.95 38.22 -35.57
C SER A 28 -57.68 37.84 -34.79
N ALA A 29 -57.61 36.60 -34.33
CA ALA A 29 -56.43 35.98 -33.70
C ALA A 29 -55.16 36.27 -34.51
N ALA A 30 -54.19 36.94 -33.89
CA ALA A 30 -52.89 37.20 -34.48
C ALA A 30 -52.11 35.89 -34.63
N SER A 31 -51.49 35.66 -35.78
CA SER A 31 -50.61 34.51 -36.00
C SER A 31 -49.39 34.59 -35.06
N PRO A 32 -48.98 33.48 -34.42
CA PRO A 32 -47.83 33.44 -33.51
C PRO A 32 -46.53 33.76 -34.24
N VAL A 33 -45.55 34.32 -33.51
CA VAL A 33 -44.23 34.69 -34.03
C VAL A 33 -43.30 33.46 -34.00
N GLY A 34 -42.66 33.15 -35.14
CA GLY A 34 -41.72 32.02 -35.24
C GLY A 34 -40.35 32.32 -34.64
N VAL A 35 -39.74 31.35 -33.96
CA VAL A 35 -38.39 31.39 -33.39
C VAL A 35 -37.51 30.38 -34.10
N THR A 36 -36.40 30.83 -34.69
CA THR A 36 -35.37 29.94 -35.25
C THR A 36 -34.15 29.94 -34.34
N VAL A 37 -33.70 28.75 -33.95
CA VAL A 37 -32.50 28.58 -33.11
C VAL A 37 -31.31 28.28 -34.02
N ILE A 38 -30.26 29.12 -33.96
CA ILE A 38 -28.99 28.88 -34.65
C ILE A 38 -27.97 28.33 -33.66
N THR A 39 -27.46 27.13 -33.97
CA THR A 39 -26.41 26.46 -33.21
C THR A 39 -25.27 25.97 -34.13
N GLY A 40 -24.21 25.41 -33.55
CA GLY A 40 -23.04 24.94 -34.27
C GLY A 40 -21.74 25.16 -33.51
N TYR A 41 -20.75 24.30 -33.76
CA TYR A 41 -19.48 24.29 -33.04
C TYR A 41 -18.68 25.59 -33.21
N LEU A 42 -17.72 25.83 -32.32
CA LEU A 42 -16.86 27.01 -32.33
C LEU A 42 -16.21 27.21 -33.71
N GLY A 43 -16.32 28.42 -34.26
CA GLY A 43 -15.74 28.78 -35.56
C GLY A 43 -16.52 28.33 -36.81
N ALA A 44 -17.70 27.70 -36.69
CA ALA A 44 -18.48 27.23 -37.84
C ALA A 44 -19.07 28.35 -38.73
N GLY A 45 -19.24 29.56 -38.17
CA GLY A 45 -19.78 30.73 -38.90
C GLY A 45 -21.20 31.15 -38.50
N LYS A 46 -21.65 30.83 -37.27
CA LYS A 46 -22.97 31.21 -36.73
C LYS A 46 -23.23 32.72 -36.83
N SER A 47 -22.34 33.55 -36.28
CA SER A 47 -22.48 35.01 -36.32
C SER A 47 -22.36 35.57 -37.76
N THR A 48 -21.63 34.88 -38.64
CA THR A 48 -21.59 35.20 -40.08
C THR A 48 -22.95 34.96 -40.75
N LEU A 49 -23.65 33.88 -40.38
CA LEU A 49 -25.01 33.60 -40.85
C LEU A 49 -26.00 34.65 -40.34
N VAL A 50 -25.92 35.00 -39.06
CA VAL A 50 -26.77 36.04 -38.45
C VAL A 50 -26.57 37.38 -39.16
N ASN A 51 -25.33 37.81 -39.38
CA ASN A 51 -25.03 39.03 -40.12
C ASN A 51 -25.52 38.99 -41.58
N TYR A 52 -25.43 37.84 -42.23
CA TYR A 52 -25.98 37.66 -43.58
C TYR A 52 -27.51 37.80 -43.58
N ILE A 53 -28.20 37.18 -42.62
CA ILE A 53 -29.65 37.33 -42.43
C ILE A 53 -30.02 38.80 -42.23
N LEU A 54 -29.33 39.51 -41.32
CA LEU A 54 -29.62 40.91 -41.01
C LEU A 54 -29.38 41.87 -42.18
N SER A 55 -28.43 41.57 -43.06
CA SER A 55 -28.07 42.43 -44.20
C SER A 55 -28.80 42.09 -45.50
N ALA A 56 -29.38 40.88 -45.59
CA ALA A 56 -30.11 40.42 -46.77
C ALA A 56 -31.53 40.99 -46.83
N GLN A 57 -32.06 41.18 -48.05
CA GLN A 57 -33.43 41.64 -48.26
C GLN A 57 -34.42 40.47 -48.20
N HIS A 58 -34.93 40.16 -47.00
CA HIS A 58 -35.94 39.11 -46.78
C HIS A 58 -37.36 39.64 -46.51
N GLY A 59 -37.53 40.97 -46.39
CA GLY A 59 -38.85 41.61 -46.27
C GLY A 59 -39.61 41.30 -44.96
N LYS A 60 -38.93 40.74 -43.95
CA LYS A 60 -39.47 40.44 -42.61
C LYS A 60 -38.82 41.34 -41.56
N ARG A 61 -39.55 41.69 -40.50
CA ARG A 61 -38.99 42.33 -39.30
C ARG A 61 -38.51 41.27 -38.32
N ILE A 62 -37.20 41.14 -38.19
CA ILE A 62 -36.56 40.09 -37.40
C ILE A 62 -35.93 40.69 -36.14
N ALA A 63 -36.19 40.09 -34.98
CA ALA A 63 -35.39 40.29 -33.78
C ALA A 63 -34.31 39.22 -33.71
N VAL A 64 -33.08 39.61 -33.42
CA VAL A 64 -31.97 38.67 -33.19
C VAL A 64 -31.55 38.76 -31.73
N ILE A 65 -31.51 37.65 -31.02
CA ILE A 65 -30.97 37.52 -29.66
C ILE A 65 -29.60 36.82 -29.78
N LEU A 66 -28.52 37.56 -29.47
CA LEU A 66 -27.15 37.07 -29.51
C LEU A 66 -26.69 36.69 -28.09
N ASN A 67 -26.36 35.41 -27.88
CA ASN A 67 -25.74 34.95 -26.63
C ASN A 67 -24.28 34.54 -26.88
N GLU A 68 -23.35 35.50 -26.80
CA GLU A 68 -21.89 35.23 -26.81
C GLU A 68 -21.23 35.65 -25.50
N PHE A 69 -20.36 34.78 -24.97
CA PHE A 69 -19.39 35.11 -23.91
C PHE A 69 -18.28 35.99 -24.50
N GLY A 70 -18.31 37.29 -24.20
CA GLY A 70 -17.18 38.21 -24.37
C GLY A 70 -16.91 38.93 -23.04
N GLU A 71 -15.67 38.86 -22.57
CA GLU A 71 -15.21 39.11 -21.19
C GLU A 71 -15.36 40.55 -20.63
N GLU A 72 -16.18 41.44 -21.20
CA GLU A 72 -16.31 42.81 -20.64
C GLU A 72 -17.71 43.32 -20.32
N ILE A 73 -18.82 42.81 -20.87
CA ILE A 73 -20.15 43.32 -20.50
C ILE A 73 -21.19 42.19 -20.68
N GLY A 74 -21.76 41.68 -19.59
CA GLY A 74 -22.86 40.71 -19.59
C GLY A 74 -24.19 41.34 -20.03
N VAL A 75 -24.33 41.65 -21.32
CA VAL A 75 -25.53 42.27 -21.90
C VAL A 75 -25.84 41.62 -23.25
N GLU A 76 -27.04 41.04 -23.34
CA GLU A 76 -27.59 40.44 -24.56
C GLU A 76 -27.92 41.53 -25.60
N ARG A 77 -27.64 41.28 -26.89
CA ARG A 77 -27.89 42.24 -27.98
C ARG A 77 -29.16 41.85 -28.74
N ALA A 78 -30.13 42.77 -28.81
CA ALA A 78 -31.28 42.69 -29.70
C ALA A 78 -31.10 43.65 -30.89
N MET A 79 -31.08 43.14 -32.12
CA MET A 79 -31.04 43.97 -33.34
C MET A 79 -32.35 43.84 -34.09
N ILE A 80 -32.94 44.96 -34.51
CA ILE A 80 -34.19 45.02 -35.28
C ILE A 80 -33.88 45.55 -36.67
N ASN A 81 -34.22 44.76 -37.70
CA ASN A 81 -34.23 45.22 -39.09
C ASN A 81 -35.67 45.54 -39.52
N GLU A 82 -35.96 46.80 -39.85
CA GLU A 82 -37.33 47.23 -40.16
C GLU A 82 -37.83 46.87 -41.57
N GLY A 83 -36.99 46.34 -42.47
CA GLY A 83 -37.42 45.98 -43.82
C GLY A 83 -37.80 47.17 -44.74
N GLN A 84 -37.55 46.99 -46.05
CA GLN A 84 -37.59 47.99 -47.13
C GLN A 84 -36.86 49.33 -46.83
N GLY A 85 -35.52 49.26 -46.86
CA GLY A 85 -34.63 50.44 -46.87
C GLY A 85 -34.06 50.83 -45.50
N GLY A 86 -34.23 49.99 -44.47
CA GLY A 86 -34.05 50.32 -43.06
C GLY A 86 -32.62 50.58 -42.60
N ALA A 87 -32.46 51.66 -41.84
CA ALA A 87 -31.37 51.83 -40.90
C ALA A 87 -31.48 50.76 -39.80
N LEU A 88 -30.34 50.24 -39.35
CA LEU A 88 -30.27 49.39 -38.16
C LEU A 88 -30.69 50.23 -36.95
N VAL A 89 -31.81 49.88 -36.31
CA VAL A 89 -32.19 50.46 -35.01
C VAL A 89 -31.59 49.56 -33.94
N GLU A 90 -30.51 50.03 -33.30
CA GLU A 90 -29.93 49.41 -32.12
C GLU A 90 -30.77 49.79 -30.90
N GLU A 91 -31.57 48.86 -30.38
CA GLU A 91 -32.34 49.08 -29.15
C GLU A 91 -31.97 48.01 -28.11
N TRP A 92 -31.50 48.47 -26.95
CA TRP A 92 -30.90 47.64 -25.91
C TRP A 92 -31.97 46.93 -25.07
N VAL A 93 -31.83 45.63 -24.83
CA VAL A 93 -32.63 44.87 -23.87
C VAL A 93 -31.67 44.21 -22.88
N GLU A 94 -31.60 44.76 -21.65
CA GLU A 94 -30.79 44.17 -20.57
C GLU A 94 -31.48 42.92 -20.03
N LEU A 95 -30.81 41.78 -20.12
CA LEU A 95 -31.24 40.53 -19.47
C LEU A 95 -30.33 40.27 -18.27
N ALA A 96 -30.95 40.01 -17.11
CA ALA A 96 -30.25 39.94 -15.83
C ALA A 96 -29.41 38.65 -15.72
N ASN A 97 -28.09 38.79 -15.90
CA ASN A 97 -27.00 37.91 -15.45
C ASN A 97 -27.37 36.42 -15.27
N GLY A 98 -27.42 35.68 -16.38
CA GLY A 98 -27.40 34.23 -16.41
C GLY A 98 -27.28 33.73 -17.85
N CYS A 99 -26.37 32.81 -18.13
CA CYS A 99 -26.24 32.26 -19.48
C CYS A 99 -27.52 31.53 -19.86
N VAL A 100 -28.10 31.83 -21.04
CA VAL A 100 -29.30 31.16 -21.58
C VAL A 100 -29.19 29.62 -21.57
N CYS A 101 -27.95 29.10 -21.62
CA CYS A 101 -27.66 27.65 -21.58
C CYS A 101 -27.47 27.06 -20.17
N CYS A 102 -27.34 27.85 -19.10
CA CYS A 102 -26.99 27.35 -17.76
C CYS A 102 -27.84 27.90 -16.60
N THR A 103 -28.66 28.95 -16.79
CA THR A 103 -29.46 29.49 -15.68
C THR A 103 -30.75 30.19 -16.16
N VAL A 104 -31.87 29.75 -15.58
CA VAL A 104 -33.21 30.37 -15.54
C VAL A 104 -34.13 30.16 -16.76
N LYS A 105 -34.82 29.01 -16.77
CA LYS A 105 -35.99 28.65 -17.61
C LYS A 105 -37.01 29.79 -17.77
N HIS A 106 -37.23 30.57 -16.71
CA HIS A 106 -38.20 31.67 -16.68
C HIS A 106 -37.70 32.99 -17.30
N SER A 107 -36.40 33.23 -17.40
CA SER A 107 -35.85 34.52 -17.87
C SER A 107 -35.93 34.67 -19.39
N LEU A 108 -35.62 33.59 -20.13
CA LEU A 108 -35.67 33.54 -21.58
C LEU A 108 -37.10 33.69 -22.11
N VAL A 109 -38.05 32.98 -21.53
CA VAL A 109 -39.47 33.04 -21.92
C VAL A 109 -40.02 34.45 -21.68
N GLN A 110 -39.74 35.04 -20.52
CA GLN A 110 -40.16 36.40 -20.20
C GLN A 110 -39.54 37.45 -21.15
N ALA A 111 -38.28 37.27 -21.56
CA ALA A 111 -37.62 38.13 -22.54
C ALA A 111 -38.30 38.07 -23.92
N LEU A 112 -38.59 36.85 -24.37
CA LEU A 112 -39.27 36.59 -25.63
C LEU A 112 -40.69 37.18 -25.62
N GLU A 113 -41.45 37.00 -24.53
CA GLU A 113 -42.78 37.60 -24.38
C GLU A 113 -42.74 39.14 -24.37
N GLN A 114 -41.76 39.76 -23.70
CA GLN A 114 -41.58 41.21 -23.69
C GLN A 114 -41.29 41.77 -25.08
N LEU A 115 -40.54 41.04 -25.91
CA LEU A 115 -40.28 41.43 -27.31
C LEU A 115 -41.56 41.38 -28.14
N VAL A 116 -42.42 40.37 -27.92
CA VAL A 116 -43.69 40.23 -28.66
C VAL A 116 -44.77 41.22 -28.21
N GLN A 117 -44.76 41.65 -26.94
CA GLN A 117 -45.71 42.64 -26.41
C GLN A 117 -45.45 44.09 -26.88
N ARG A 118 -44.34 44.36 -27.60
CA ARG A 118 -44.04 45.71 -28.11
C ARG A 118 -45.02 46.15 -29.22
N LYS A 119 -45.26 47.47 -29.31
CA LYS A 119 -46.28 48.09 -30.19
C LYS A 119 -46.05 47.92 -31.69
N GLU A 120 -44.86 47.50 -32.12
CA GLU A 120 -44.53 47.23 -33.51
C GLU A 120 -44.31 45.72 -33.70
N ARG A 121 -45.23 45.08 -34.43
CA ARG A 121 -45.29 43.63 -34.60
C ARG A 121 -44.01 43.10 -35.26
N MET A 122 -43.27 42.21 -34.60
CA MET A 122 -42.18 41.47 -35.26
C MET A 122 -42.73 40.29 -36.04
N ASP A 123 -42.07 39.94 -37.14
CA ASP A 123 -42.49 38.84 -38.01
C ASP A 123 -41.75 37.53 -37.67
N HIS A 124 -40.53 37.60 -37.10
CA HIS A 124 -39.72 36.43 -36.73
C HIS A 124 -38.67 36.75 -35.64
N ILE A 125 -38.23 35.75 -34.87
CA ILE A 125 -37.16 35.86 -33.87
C ILE A 125 -36.04 34.86 -34.20
N LEU A 126 -34.79 35.30 -34.09
CA LEU A 126 -33.59 34.50 -34.29
C LEU A 126 -32.83 34.40 -32.96
N LEU A 127 -32.55 33.19 -32.49
CA LEU A 127 -31.82 32.94 -31.25
C LEU A 127 -30.49 32.27 -31.56
N GLU A 128 -29.37 32.97 -31.37
CA GLU A 128 -28.03 32.38 -31.50
C GLU A 128 -27.57 31.77 -30.17
N THR A 129 -27.17 30.50 -30.19
CA THR A 129 -26.61 29.79 -29.02
C THR A 129 -25.08 29.81 -29.03
N THR A 130 -24.47 29.63 -27.85
CA THR A 130 -23.01 29.50 -27.73
C THR A 130 -22.50 28.27 -28.51
N GLY A 131 -21.22 28.31 -28.92
CA GLY A 131 -20.64 27.23 -29.74
C GLY A 131 -20.55 25.85 -29.06
N LEU A 132 -20.77 25.79 -27.74
CA LEU A 132 -20.76 24.58 -26.92
C LEU A 132 -22.13 24.30 -26.28
N ALA A 133 -23.17 25.06 -26.63
CA ALA A 133 -24.51 24.82 -26.08
C ALA A 133 -25.11 23.53 -26.64
N ASP A 134 -25.71 22.74 -25.75
CA ASP A 134 -26.68 21.70 -26.11
C ASP A 134 -28.02 22.37 -26.47
N PRO A 135 -28.56 22.18 -27.68
CA PRO A 135 -29.85 22.76 -28.06
C PRO A 135 -31.04 22.16 -27.29
N ALA A 136 -30.92 20.97 -26.70
CA ALA A 136 -32.07 20.25 -26.17
C ALA A 136 -32.86 20.96 -25.05
N PRO A 137 -32.23 21.59 -24.04
CA PRO A 137 -32.96 22.33 -23.01
C PRO A 137 -33.73 23.54 -23.55
N LEU A 138 -33.26 24.16 -24.65
CA LEU A 138 -33.95 25.31 -25.25
C LEU A 138 -35.20 24.87 -26.01
N VAL A 139 -35.10 23.74 -26.72
CA VAL A 139 -36.20 23.19 -27.51
C VAL A 139 -37.34 22.73 -26.61
N SER A 140 -37.03 22.07 -25.50
CA SER A 140 -38.08 21.63 -24.56
C SER A 140 -38.85 22.80 -23.96
N ILE A 141 -38.19 23.94 -23.69
CA ILE A 141 -38.83 25.16 -23.18
C ILE A 141 -39.75 25.76 -24.25
N LEU A 142 -39.20 26.05 -25.44
CA LEU A 142 -39.93 26.73 -26.52
C LEU A 142 -41.10 25.88 -27.06
N TRP A 143 -41.01 24.55 -26.96
CA TRP A 143 -42.12 23.67 -27.32
C TRP A 143 -43.20 23.61 -26.25
N LEU A 144 -42.82 23.47 -24.97
CA LEU A 144 -43.79 23.47 -23.86
C LEU A 144 -44.64 24.75 -23.86
N ASP A 145 -44.06 25.91 -24.22
CA ASP A 145 -44.79 27.17 -24.33
C ASP A 145 -45.75 27.25 -25.55
N ASP A 146 -45.50 26.52 -26.63
CA ASP A 146 -46.42 26.43 -27.79
C ASP A 146 -47.71 25.69 -27.40
N GLN A 147 -47.61 24.62 -26.60
CA GLN A 147 -48.76 23.88 -26.07
C GLN A 147 -49.65 24.71 -25.13
N LEU A 148 -49.11 25.78 -24.56
CA LEU A 148 -49.82 26.71 -23.68
C LEU A 148 -50.54 27.85 -24.43
N GLU A 149 -50.66 27.77 -25.77
CA GLU A 149 -51.24 28.81 -26.66
C GLU A 149 -50.52 30.17 -26.54
N SER A 150 -49.20 30.16 -26.36
CA SER A 150 -48.41 31.40 -26.25
C SER A 150 -48.27 32.11 -27.60
N SER A 151 -47.84 33.38 -27.57
CA SER A 151 -47.67 34.20 -28.78
C SER A 151 -46.46 33.83 -29.65
N ILE A 152 -45.71 32.79 -29.27
CA ILE A 152 -44.38 32.43 -29.81
C ILE A 152 -44.33 30.94 -30.10
N LYS A 153 -43.74 30.57 -31.24
CA LYS A 153 -43.63 29.19 -31.71
C LYS A 153 -42.21 28.86 -32.15
N LEU A 154 -41.70 27.68 -31.82
CA LEU A 154 -40.46 27.17 -32.42
C LEU A 154 -40.66 26.84 -33.92
N ASP A 155 -39.87 27.47 -34.79
CA ASP A 155 -39.93 27.28 -36.25
C ASP A 155 -38.98 26.17 -36.71
N SER A 156 -37.69 26.28 -36.40
CA SER A 156 -36.64 25.34 -36.81
C SER A 156 -35.36 25.46 -35.98
N ILE A 157 -34.59 24.37 -35.94
CA ILE A 157 -33.21 24.37 -35.42
C ILE A 157 -32.24 24.28 -36.58
N ILE A 158 -31.35 25.26 -36.68
CA ILE A 158 -30.35 25.36 -37.74
C ILE A 158 -28.96 25.16 -37.14
N THR A 159 -28.25 24.14 -37.64
CA THR A 159 -26.89 23.84 -37.19
C THR A 159 -25.88 24.20 -38.28
N VAL A 160 -24.97 25.12 -37.99
CA VAL A 160 -23.89 25.50 -38.91
C VAL A 160 -22.67 24.62 -38.65
N ILE A 161 -22.15 24.00 -39.71
CA ILE A 161 -21.00 23.09 -39.65
C ILE A 161 -19.86 23.66 -40.50
N ASP A 162 -18.63 23.59 -39.98
CA ASP A 162 -17.40 23.87 -40.74
C ASP A 162 -16.99 22.65 -41.57
N ALA A 163 -17.21 22.67 -42.88
CA ALA A 163 -16.94 21.55 -43.76
C ALA A 163 -15.47 21.07 -43.73
N LYS A 164 -14.51 21.97 -43.48
CA LYS A 164 -13.08 21.65 -43.43
C LYS A 164 -12.69 20.92 -42.15
N ASN A 165 -13.27 21.34 -41.02
CA ASN A 165 -12.87 20.85 -39.69
C ASN A 165 -13.81 19.77 -39.13
N PHE A 166 -14.94 19.51 -39.79
CA PHE A 166 -15.96 18.56 -39.32
C PHE A 166 -15.42 17.17 -39.01
N ARG A 167 -14.56 16.60 -39.87
CA ARG A 167 -13.97 15.27 -39.63
C ARG A 167 -13.11 15.22 -38.38
N LEU A 168 -12.34 16.27 -38.10
CA LEU A 168 -11.53 16.35 -36.88
C LEU A 168 -12.42 16.41 -35.64
N GLN A 169 -13.50 17.19 -35.70
CA GLN A 169 -14.47 17.32 -34.61
C GLN A 169 -15.17 15.99 -34.32
N ILE A 170 -15.44 15.19 -35.36
CA ILE A 170 -16.01 13.84 -35.22
C ILE A 170 -14.98 12.79 -34.77
N ASP A 171 -13.73 12.86 -35.24
CA ASP A 171 -12.71 11.84 -34.94
C ASP A 171 -12.01 12.02 -33.58
N GLU A 172 -11.89 13.25 -33.04
CA GLU A 172 -11.31 13.49 -31.70
C GLU A 172 -12.08 12.78 -30.58
N HIS A 173 -13.37 12.46 -30.81
CA HIS A 173 -14.20 11.62 -29.95
C HIS A 173 -13.64 10.21 -29.72
N LYS A 174 -12.84 9.69 -30.64
CA LYS A 174 -12.27 8.33 -30.53
C LYS A 174 -11.13 8.24 -29.50
N LYS A 175 -10.63 9.37 -28.98
CA LYS A 175 -9.39 9.40 -28.17
C LYS A 175 -9.53 10.07 -26.80
N SER A 176 -10.60 10.83 -26.54
CA SER A 176 -10.82 11.45 -25.23
C SER A 176 -12.30 11.64 -24.97
N SER A 177 -12.72 11.32 -23.74
CA SER A 177 -14.08 11.43 -23.20
C SER A 177 -14.55 12.87 -22.99
N SER A 178 -14.10 13.82 -23.81
CA SER A 178 -14.41 15.23 -23.66
C SER A 178 -14.96 15.79 -24.97
N PHE A 179 -16.24 16.20 -24.92
CA PHE A 179 -16.94 17.12 -25.82
C PHE A 179 -17.81 16.54 -27.00
N PRO A 180 -19.01 15.95 -26.72
CA PRO A 180 -20.02 15.50 -27.71
C PRO A 180 -20.92 16.56 -28.34
N GLU A 181 -20.61 17.85 -28.19
CA GLU A 181 -21.53 18.94 -28.53
C GLU A 181 -21.83 19.00 -30.04
N ALA A 182 -20.84 18.77 -30.90
CA ALA A 182 -21.03 18.78 -32.35
C ALA A 182 -22.02 17.69 -32.80
N PHE A 183 -21.99 16.52 -32.15
CA PHE A 183 -22.93 15.43 -32.43
C PHE A 183 -24.34 15.76 -31.97
N HIS A 184 -24.51 16.27 -30.75
CA HIS A 184 -25.83 16.70 -30.26
C HIS A 184 -26.43 17.78 -31.17
N GLN A 185 -25.64 18.79 -31.54
CA GLN A 185 -26.09 19.86 -32.43
C GLN A 185 -26.64 19.34 -33.77
N ILE A 186 -26.07 18.26 -34.32
CA ILE A 186 -26.55 17.64 -35.57
C ILE A 186 -27.77 16.76 -35.33
N ALA A 187 -27.79 15.99 -34.23
CA ALA A 187 -28.92 15.14 -33.86
C ALA A 187 -30.23 15.94 -33.69
N PHE A 188 -30.14 17.18 -33.18
CA PHE A 188 -31.30 18.07 -33.01
C PHE A 188 -31.59 18.95 -34.25
N ALA A 189 -30.71 19.02 -35.24
CA ALA A 189 -30.88 19.92 -36.39
C ALA A 189 -32.08 19.55 -37.29
N ASP A 190 -32.84 20.54 -37.73
CA ASP A 190 -33.78 20.42 -38.87
C ASP A 190 -33.07 20.74 -40.19
N VAL A 191 -32.23 21.76 -40.16
CA VAL A 191 -31.41 22.19 -41.29
C VAL A 191 -29.97 22.25 -40.85
N VAL A 192 -29.08 21.61 -41.62
CA VAL A 192 -27.63 21.73 -41.45
C VAL A 192 -27.10 22.62 -42.57
N ILE A 193 -26.43 23.70 -42.20
CA ILE A 193 -25.70 24.55 -43.15
C ILE A 193 -24.25 24.08 -43.16
N LEU A 194 -23.88 23.36 -44.22
CA LEU A 194 -22.50 22.94 -44.46
C LEU A 194 -21.73 24.11 -45.06
N ASN A 195 -21.04 24.87 -44.21
CA ASN A 195 -20.36 26.11 -44.56
C ASN A 195 -18.87 25.88 -44.85
N LYS A 196 -18.25 26.83 -45.56
CA LYS A 196 -16.84 26.80 -45.97
C LYS A 196 -16.49 25.67 -46.94
N ILE A 197 -17.43 25.29 -47.80
CA ILE A 197 -17.20 24.27 -48.84
C ILE A 197 -16.06 24.66 -49.80
N ASP A 198 -15.75 25.95 -49.92
CA ASP A 198 -14.63 26.48 -50.71
C ASP A 198 -13.24 26.07 -50.17
N LEU A 199 -13.17 25.62 -48.92
CA LEU A 199 -11.93 25.21 -48.27
C LEU A 199 -11.71 23.69 -48.26
N VAL A 200 -12.62 22.92 -48.87
CA VAL A 200 -12.59 21.45 -48.89
C VAL A 200 -12.22 20.95 -50.28
N GLU A 201 -11.13 20.19 -50.37
CA GLU A 201 -10.69 19.53 -51.61
C GLU A 201 -11.21 18.08 -51.74
N ASP A 202 -11.76 17.53 -50.65
CA ASP A 202 -12.31 16.16 -50.53
C ASP A 202 -13.73 16.01 -51.12
N ASN A 203 -14.20 14.75 -51.25
CA ASN A 203 -15.55 14.45 -51.74
C ASN A 203 -16.64 14.93 -50.74
N LEU A 204 -17.32 16.04 -51.07
CA LEU A 204 -18.42 16.61 -50.29
C LEU A 204 -19.55 15.60 -50.03
N GLU A 205 -19.78 14.65 -50.94
CA GLU A 205 -20.79 13.59 -50.79
C GLU A 205 -20.52 12.71 -49.56
N ASP A 206 -19.25 12.53 -49.18
CA ASP A 206 -18.87 11.75 -48.01
C ASP A 206 -19.16 12.48 -46.70
N LEU A 207 -18.99 13.81 -46.67
CA LEU A 207 -19.35 14.64 -45.51
C LEU A 207 -20.86 14.69 -45.31
N GLU A 208 -21.62 14.83 -46.40
CA GLU A 208 -23.09 14.76 -46.36
C GLU A 208 -23.57 13.39 -45.87
N ARG A 209 -22.93 12.30 -46.32
CA ARG A 209 -23.21 10.96 -45.82
C ARG A 209 -22.97 10.85 -44.31
N GLN A 210 -21.86 11.37 -43.79
CA GLN A 210 -21.58 11.36 -42.34
C GLN A 210 -22.59 12.17 -41.53
N ILE A 211 -23.09 13.28 -42.07
CA ILE A 211 -24.17 14.06 -41.44
C ILE A 211 -25.47 13.24 -41.39
N HIS A 212 -25.80 12.57 -42.49
CA HIS A 212 -26.99 11.71 -42.57
C HIS A 212 -26.88 10.43 -41.74
N GLU A 213 -25.68 9.93 -41.46
CA GLU A 213 -25.46 8.83 -40.50
C GLU A 213 -25.85 9.24 -39.08
N VAL A 214 -25.63 10.50 -38.69
CA VAL A 214 -26.01 11.04 -37.38
C VAL A 214 -27.49 11.40 -37.33
N ASN A 215 -28.00 12.08 -38.36
CA ASN A 215 -29.41 12.49 -38.45
C ASN A 215 -29.93 12.27 -39.86
N ALA A 216 -30.65 11.17 -40.07
CA ALA A 216 -31.17 10.80 -41.39
C ALA A 216 -32.26 11.76 -41.92
N LEU A 217 -32.87 12.58 -41.06
CA LEU A 217 -34.00 13.46 -41.40
C LEU A 217 -33.58 14.90 -41.72
N VAL A 218 -32.31 15.23 -41.56
CA VAL A 218 -31.82 16.61 -41.69
C VAL A 218 -31.76 17.06 -43.14
N THR A 219 -32.13 18.31 -43.41
CA THR A 219 -31.91 18.93 -44.72
C THR A 219 -30.52 19.58 -44.73
N VAL A 220 -29.64 19.14 -45.63
CA VAL A 220 -28.29 19.73 -45.76
C VAL A 220 -28.31 20.83 -46.83
N VAL A 221 -27.78 22.01 -46.48
CA VAL A 221 -27.63 23.16 -47.38
C VAL A 221 -26.16 23.55 -47.44
N GLN A 222 -25.56 23.40 -48.62
CA GLN A 222 -24.18 23.80 -48.86
C GLN A 222 -24.05 25.32 -48.96
N SER A 223 -22.97 25.88 -48.40
CA SER A 223 -22.74 27.33 -48.35
C SER A 223 -21.28 27.74 -48.38
N VAL A 224 -21.01 28.89 -49.00
CA VAL A 224 -19.76 29.65 -48.87
C VAL A 224 -20.08 30.95 -48.12
N ARG A 225 -19.39 31.21 -47.01
CA ARG A 225 -19.60 32.39 -46.13
C ARG A 225 -21.05 32.56 -45.65
N CYS A 226 -21.73 31.44 -45.36
CA CYS A 226 -23.13 31.41 -44.92
C CYS A 226 -24.15 32.07 -45.88
N GLN A 227 -23.78 32.30 -47.15
CA GLN A 227 -24.73 32.74 -48.17
C GLN A 227 -25.60 31.55 -48.57
N VAL A 228 -26.89 31.64 -48.22
CA VAL A 228 -27.89 30.61 -48.51
C VAL A 228 -29.22 31.24 -48.86
N ASP A 229 -30.10 30.47 -49.50
CA ASP A 229 -31.48 30.88 -49.77
C ASP A 229 -32.27 30.95 -48.45
N LEU A 230 -32.71 32.15 -48.08
CA LEU A 230 -33.39 32.40 -46.81
C LEU A 230 -34.77 31.74 -46.73
N ASN A 231 -35.37 31.34 -47.86
CA ASN A 231 -36.60 30.54 -47.87
C ASN A 231 -36.39 29.14 -47.29
N LYS A 232 -35.14 28.64 -47.24
CA LYS A 232 -34.78 27.37 -46.60
C LYS A 232 -34.46 27.52 -45.11
N ILE A 233 -34.46 28.75 -44.59
CA ILE A 233 -34.15 29.08 -43.20
C ILE A 233 -35.42 29.43 -42.43
N PHE A 234 -36.28 30.28 -43.00
CA PHE A 234 -37.50 30.76 -42.34
C PHE A 234 -38.75 29.99 -42.76
N ASP A 235 -39.76 29.99 -41.88
CA ASP A 235 -41.08 29.38 -42.06
C ASP A 235 -41.04 27.89 -42.40
N GLN A 236 -40.03 27.17 -41.90
CA GLN A 236 -39.90 25.73 -42.11
C GLN A 236 -41.04 24.96 -41.42
N GLN A 237 -41.61 25.53 -40.35
CA GLN A 237 -42.65 24.92 -39.52
C GLN A 237 -42.31 23.47 -39.16
N ALA A 238 -41.04 23.21 -38.79
CA ALA A 238 -40.54 21.86 -38.53
C ALA A 238 -41.29 21.14 -37.40
N TYR A 239 -41.99 21.93 -36.59
CA TYR A 239 -42.80 21.54 -35.43
C TYR A 239 -44.30 21.84 -35.59
N GLY A 240 -44.75 22.24 -36.79
CA GLY A 240 -46.17 22.45 -37.09
C GLY A 240 -46.82 21.27 -37.83
N ALA A 241 -48.11 21.03 -37.57
CA ALA A 241 -48.90 19.93 -38.17
C ALA A 241 -49.13 20.00 -39.70
N LYS A 242 -48.56 20.97 -40.44
CA LYS A 242 -48.96 21.32 -41.82
C LYS A 242 -48.11 20.76 -42.97
N ASN A 243 -46.97 20.10 -42.71
CA ASN A 243 -46.10 19.57 -43.78
C ASN A 243 -45.88 18.02 -43.75
N PRO A 244 -46.95 17.19 -43.73
CA PRO A 244 -46.81 15.73 -43.71
C PRO A 244 -46.20 15.15 -45.01
N SER A 245 -46.35 15.82 -46.15
CA SER A 245 -45.80 15.38 -47.45
C SER A 245 -44.27 15.44 -47.51
N GLN A 246 -43.68 16.52 -47.00
CA GLN A 246 -42.22 16.67 -46.93
C GLN A 246 -41.59 15.66 -45.95
N LEU A 247 -42.26 15.42 -44.81
CA LEU A 247 -41.83 14.42 -43.83
C LEU A 247 -41.90 12.99 -44.40
N GLN A 248 -42.90 12.71 -45.23
CA GLN A 248 -43.02 11.43 -45.93
C GLN A 248 -41.91 11.21 -46.97
N GLU A 249 -41.54 12.23 -47.74
CA GLU A 249 -40.42 12.19 -48.69
C GLU A 249 -39.08 11.94 -47.97
N LEU A 250 -38.83 12.63 -46.84
CA LEU A 250 -37.64 12.42 -46.02
C LEU A 250 -37.59 11.01 -45.41
N LEU A 251 -38.73 10.46 -44.99
CA LEU A 251 -38.87 9.08 -44.49
C LEU A 251 -38.77 8.00 -45.59
N GLU A 252 -38.98 8.36 -46.86
CA GLU A 252 -38.76 7.46 -47.99
C GLU A 252 -37.31 7.46 -48.44
N TYR A 253 -36.66 8.63 -48.41
CA TYR A 253 -35.23 8.77 -48.66
C TYR A 253 -34.40 7.97 -47.65
N SER A 254 -34.77 7.99 -46.36
CA SER A 254 -34.05 7.26 -45.30
C SER A 254 -34.07 5.73 -45.46
N LYS A 255 -35.01 5.16 -46.23
CA LYS A 255 -35.02 3.70 -46.57
C LYS A 255 -33.92 3.29 -47.56
N SER A 256 -33.40 4.25 -48.34
CA SER A 256 -32.41 3.96 -49.39
C SER A 256 -30.96 3.92 -48.86
N VAL A 257 -30.74 4.40 -47.63
CA VAL A 257 -29.45 4.35 -46.96
C VAL A 257 -29.34 3.00 -46.25
N PRO A 258 -28.43 2.09 -46.65
CA PRO A 258 -28.24 0.83 -45.93
C PRO A 258 -27.77 1.12 -44.49
N PRO A 259 -28.26 0.40 -43.47
CA PRO A 259 -27.68 0.44 -42.13
C PRO A 259 -26.34 -0.29 -42.17
N ASN A 260 -25.33 0.34 -42.78
CA ASN A 260 -23.99 -0.20 -42.78
C ASN A 260 -23.43 -0.01 -41.38
N LEU A 261 -23.44 -1.13 -40.67
CA LEU A 261 -22.70 -1.41 -39.46
C LEU A 261 -21.26 -0.89 -39.54
N ARG A 262 -20.84 -0.24 -38.44
CA ARG A 262 -19.48 0.05 -37.97
C ARG A 262 -18.95 1.45 -38.26
N HIS A 263 -19.40 2.41 -37.45
CA HIS A 263 -18.46 3.27 -36.75
C HIS A 263 -18.84 3.38 -35.27
N ASP A 264 -17.80 3.60 -34.46
CA ASP A 264 -17.70 3.49 -33.01
C ASP A 264 -18.42 4.60 -32.22
N ASN A 265 -19.49 5.16 -32.79
CA ASN A 265 -20.16 6.35 -32.27
C ASN A 265 -21.47 5.93 -31.60
N SER A 266 -21.64 6.36 -30.36
CA SER A 266 -22.71 6.00 -29.44
C SER A 266 -24.11 6.44 -29.88
N ILE A 267 -24.27 7.29 -30.90
CA ILE A 267 -25.58 7.76 -31.40
C ILE A 267 -25.94 7.02 -32.68
N SER A 268 -27.16 6.48 -32.76
CA SER A 268 -27.67 5.78 -33.92
C SER A 268 -29.06 6.27 -34.31
N THR A 269 -29.32 6.33 -35.63
CA THR A 269 -30.66 6.56 -36.19
C THR A 269 -31.28 5.22 -36.56
N PHE A 270 -32.46 4.90 -36.02
CA PHE A 270 -33.22 3.70 -36.37
C PHE A 270 -34.59 4.05 -36.91
N CYS A 271 -35.07 3.26 -37.88
CA CYS A 271 -36.37 3.42 -38.50
C CYS A 271 -37.24 2.18 -38.24
N ILE A 272 -38.41 2.41 -37.64
CA ILE A 272 -39.45 1.41 -37.42
C ILE A 272 -40.50 1.61 -38.51
N CYS A 273 -40.77 0.55 -39.28
CA CYS A 273 -41.77 0.56 -40.35
C CYS A 273 -42.76 -0.60 -40.11
N GLU A 274 -44.04 -0.29 -39.92
CA GLU A 274 -45.09 -1.29 -39.71
C GLU A 274 -46.32 -0.99 -40.58
N GLN A 275 -46.95 -2.02 -41.15
CA GLN A 275 -48.09 -1.83 -42.07
C GLN A 275 -49.45 -1.86 -41.33
N ASP A 276 -49.52 -2.58 -40.22
CA ASP A 276 -50.77 -2.79 -39.49
C ASP A 276 -51.22 -1.54 -38.72
N PRO A 277 -52.54 -1.27 -38.61
CA PRO A 277 -53.04 -0.14 -37.83
C PRO A 277 -52.71 -0.31 -36.34
N ILE A 278 -52.26 0.78 -35.71
CA ILE A 278 -51.82 0.80 -34.30
C ILE A 278 -52.85 1.49 -33.39
N SER A 279 -52.90 1.07 -32.13
CA SER A 279 -53.71 1.75 -31.10
C SER A 279 -52.95 2.95 -30.56
N LEU A 280 -53.54 4.14 -30.63
CA LEU A 280 -52.91 5.39 -30.16
C LEU A 280 -52.48 5.28 -28.69
N SER A 281 -53.36 4.78 -27.81
CA SER A 281 -53.06 4.63 -26.38
C SER A 281 -51.90 3.68 -26.06
N LYS A 282 -51.64 2.68 -26.91
CA LYS A 282 -50.50 1.77 -26.75
C LYS A 282 -49.20 2.42 -27.20
N VAL A 283 -49.27 3.27 -28.22
CA VAL A 283 -48.11 4.00 -28.74
C VAL A 283 -47.70 5.10 -27.77
N GLU A 284 -48.67 5.81 -27.18
CA GLU A 284 -48.41 6.79 -26.12
C GLU A 284 -47.74 6.11 -24.92
N SER A 285 -48.33 5.04 -24.37
CA SER A 285 -47.71 4.31 -23.26
C SER A 285 -46.32 3.76 -23.60
N TRP A 286 -46.09 3.30 -24.84
CA TRP A 286 -44.76 2.87 -25.28
C TRP A 286 -43.77 4.04 -25.32
N LEU A 287 -44.19 5.23 -25.76
CA LEU A 287 -43.35 6.43 -25.74
C LEU A 287 -43.06 6.90 -24.32
N GLU A 288 -44.04 6.85 -23.42
CA GLU A 288 -43.86 7.18 -22.00
C GLU A 288 -42.82 6.27 -21.33
N ASP A 289 -42.94 4.95 -21.53
CA ASP A 289 -41.96 3.96 -21.02
C ASP A 289 -40.54 4.21 -21.59
N LEU A 290 -40.48 4.58 -22.87
CA LEU A 290 -39.23 4.77 -23.61
C LEU A 290 -38.53 6.09 -23.26
N LEU A 291 -39.29 7.18 -23.09
CA LEU A 291 -38.76 8.53 -22.86
C LEU A 291 -38.60 8.86 -21.37
N TRP A 292 -39.47 8.35 -20.49
CA TRP A 292 -39.49 8.73 -19.06
C TRP A 292 -38.91 7.66 -18.13
N GLU A 293 -39.25 6.38 -18.34
CA GLU A 293 -38.86 5.34 -17.39
C GLU A 293 -37.41 4.85 -17.58
N ARG A 294 -36.75 5.21 -18.70
CA ARG A 294 -35.37 4.81 -19.07
C ARG A 294 -35.08 3.32 -18.85
N LYS A 295 -36.10 2.46 -19.04
CA LYS A 295 -35.94 0.99 -18.92
C LYS A 295 -35.01 0.42 -19.99
N SER A 296 -34.85 1.12 -21.09
CA SER A 296 -33.84 0.87 -22.10
C SER A 296 -32.62 1.76 -21.86
N ASP A 297 -31.42 1.19 -22.01
CA ASP A 297 -30.09 1.85 -22.03
C ASP A 297 -29.91 2.81 -23.24
N MET A 298 -30.99 3.43 -23.70
CA MET A 298 -31.07 4.31 -24.86
C MET A 298 -31.53 5.70 -24.42
N ASP A 299 -30.68 6.71 -24.59
CA ASP A 299 -31.10 8.11 -24.43
C ASP A 299 -31.62 8.63 -25.77
N ILE A 300 -32.93 8.82 -25.89
CA ILE A 300 -33.54 9.35 -27.11
C ILE A 300 -33.36 10.86 -27.19
N TYR A 301 -32.70 11.32 -28.25
CA TYR A 301 -32.58 12.74 -28.53
C TYR A 301 -33.78 13.24 -29.33
N ARG A 302 -34.19 12.49 -30.36
CA ARG A 302 -35.24 12.94 -31.28
C ARG A 302 -36.05 11.79 -31.86
N CYS A 303 -37.34 11.99 -32.03
CA CYS A 303 -38.24 11.05 -32.69
C CYS A 303 -39.18 11.82 -33.64
N LYS A 304 -39.34 11.36 -34.88
CA LYS A 304 -40.36 11.86 -35.82
C LYS A 304 -40.99 10.70 -36.55
N GLY A 305 -42.31 10.73 -36.74
CA GLY A 305 -43.01 9.65 -37.41
C GLY A 305 -44.39 9.99 -37.93
N ILE A 306 -44.90 9.09 -38.75
CA ILE A 306 -46.28 9.07 -39.25
C ILE A 306 -46.92 7.77 -38.78
N LEU A 307 -48.14 7.85 -38.25
CA LEU A 307 -48.87 6.75 -37.66
C LEU A 307 -50.21 6.54 -38.37
N HIS A 308 -50.51 5.28 -38.64
CA HIS A 308 -51.78 4.75 -39.12
C HIS A 308 -52.56 4.20 -37.92
N VAL A 309 -53.45 5.02 -37.37
CA VAL A 309 -54.16 4.74 -36.12
C VAL A 309 -55.47 3.99 -36.37
N HIS A 310 -55.80 3.03 -35.51
CA HIS A 310 -57.08 2.33 -35.52
C HIS A 310 -58.24 3.32 -35.32
N ASP A 311 -59.32 3.17 -36.09
CA ASP A 311 -60.51 4.06 -36.07
C ASP A 311 -60.27 5.53 -36.50
N SER A 312 -59.20 5.82 -37.24
CA SER A 312 -59.02 7.13 -37.89
C SER A 312 -58.60 7.04 -39.35
N ASP A 313 -59.29 7.82 -40.20
CA ASP A 313 -58.90 8.03 -41.60
C ASP A 313 -57.91 9.19 -41.78
N GLN A 314 -57.37 9.72 -40.67
CA GLN A 314 -56.36 10.77 -40.66
C GLN A 314 -54.95 10.22 -40.39
N VAL A 315 -53.98 10.82 -41.08
CA VAL A 315 -52.54 10.67 -40.86
C VAL A 315 -52.21 11.34 -39.53
N HIS A 316 -51.69 10.57 -38.58
CA HIS A 316 -51.21 11.12 -37.30
C HIS A 316 -49.71 11.35 -37.39
N THR A 317 -49.23 12.53 -37.01
CA THR A 317 -47.81 12.85 -36.95
C THR A 317 -47.33 12.75 -35.51
N LEU A 318 -46.30 11.95 -35.28
CA LEU A 318 -45.57 11.82 -34.02
C LEU A 318 -44.32 12.69 -34.07
N GLN A 319 -44.10 13.48 -33.03
CA GLN A 319 -42.82 14.15 -32.81
C GLN A 319 -42.43 14.08 -31.33
N ALA A 320 -41.15 13.82 -31.04
CA ALA A 320 -40.60 13.87 -29.69
C ALA A 320 -39.18 14.45 -29.67
N VAL A 321 -38.86 15.15 -28.59
CA VAL A 321 -37.56 15.72 -28.28
C VAL A 321 -37.28 15.50 -26.80
N ARG A 322 -36.27 14.67 -26.49
CA ARG A 322 -36.03 14.16 -25.13
C ARG A 322 -37.33 13.66 -24.47
N GLU A 323 -37.74 14.26 -23.36
CA GLU A 323 -38.89 13.81 -22.54
C GLU A 323 -40.23 14.39 -23.04
N VAL A 324 -40.24 15.30 -24.02
CA VAL A 324 -41.46 15.93 -24.54
C VAL A 324 -41.86 15.23 -25.85
N TYR A 325 -43.11 14.78 -25.95
CA TYR A 325 -43.66 14.21 -27.17
C TYR A 325 -45.07 14.72 -27.46
N GLU A 326 -45.46 14.61 -28.72
CA GLU A 326 -46.78 15.01 -29.20
C GLU A 326 -47.22 14.14 -30.39
N VAL A 327 -48.50 13.78 -30.41
CA VAL A 327 -49.14 13.04 -31.52
C VAL A 327 -50.39 13.80 -31.96
N LEU A 328 -50.34 14.40 -33.15
CA LEU A 328 -51.46 15.20 -33.69
C LEU A 328 -52.04 14.60 -34.98
N PRO A 329 -53.36 14.68 -35.20
CA PRO A 329 -53.96 14.43 -36.50
C PRO A 329 -53.62 15.57 -37.48
N ALA A 330 -53.09 15.24 -38.66
CA ALA A 330 -52.62 16.23 -39.63
C ALA A 330 -53.57 16.39 -40.83
N ARG A 331 -53.70 15.35 -41.68
CA ARG A 331 -54.53 15.34 -42.89
C ARG A 331 -55.20 13.98 -43.10
N GLU A 332 -56.24 13.92 -43.92
CA GLU A 332 -56.80 12.62 -44.35
C GLU A 332 -55.83 11.85 -45.27
N TRP A 333 -55.86 10.53 -45.18
CA TRP A 333 -55.11 9.66 -46.10
C TRP A 333 -55.61 9.83 -47.53
N SER A 334 -54.70 10.00 -48.50
CA SER A 334 -55.11 10.08 -49.90
C SER A 334 -55.43 8.69 -50.47
N LYS A 335 -56.35 8.59 -51.46
CA LYS A 335 -56.81 7.30 -52.02
C LYS A 335 -55.71 6.48 -52.72
N THR A 336 -54.58 7.10 -53.06
CA THR A 336 -53.45 6.49 -53.76
C THR A 336 -52.28 6.16 -52.84
N GLU A 337 -52.38 6.49 -51.56
CA GLU A 337 -51.26 6.46 -50.62
C GLU A 337 -51.29 5.22 -49.73
N SER A 338 -50.11 4.63 -49.52
CA SER A 338 -49.95 3.45 -48.67
C SER A 338 -50.03 3.84 -47.19
N ARG A 339 -51.07 3.37 -46.50
CA ARG A 339 -51.22 3.53 -45.05
C ARG A 339 -50.16 2.69 -44.33
N THR A 340 -49.12 3.34 -43.81
CA THR A 340 -48.02 2.68 -43.08
C THR A 340 -47.59 3.54 -41.90
N ASN A 341 -47.20 2.88 -40.81
CA ASN A 341 -46.53 3.51 -39.69
C ASN A 341 -45.04 3.59 -40.00
N LYS A 342 -44.46 4.77 -39.81
CA LYS A 342 -43.02 5.00 -39.96
C LYS A 342 -42.57 5.89 -38.82
N ILE A 343 -41.66 5.41 -37.98
CA ILE A 343 -41.07 6.18 -36.88
C ILE A 343 -39.56 6.16 -37.08
N VAL A 344 -38.93 7.34 -37.07
CA VAL A 344 -37.47 7.47 -37.05
C VAL A 344 -37.07 8.04 -35.70
N VAL A 345 -36.14 7.35 -35.06
CA VAL A 345 -35.62 7.70 -33.74
C VAL A 345 -34.12 7.89 -33.86
N ILE A 346 -33.63 8.94 -33.21
CA ILE A 346 -32.22 9.28 -33.07
C ILE A 346 -31.91 9.17 -31.58
N ALA A 347 -31.08 8.20 -31.20
CA ALA A 347 -30.78 7.91 -29.80
C ALA A 347 -29.30 7.58 -29.57
N LEU A 348 -28.80 7.93 -28.39
CA LEU A 348 -27.57 7.39 -27.85
C LEU A 348 -27.86 5.97 -27.36
N ILE A 349 -27.27 4.95 -27.99
CA ILE A 349 -27.24 3.61 -27.43
C ILE A 349 -26.01 3.55 -26.54
N SER A 350 -26.22 3.60 -25.22
CA SER A 350 -25.14 3.22 -24.33
C SER A 350 -24.84 1.74 -24.64
N LYS A 351 -23.55 1.40 -24.80
CA LYS A 351 -23.11 0.06 -25.22
C LYS A 351 -23.35 -0.97 -24.09
N GLY A 352 -24.59 -1.14 -23.67
CA GLY A 352 -24.99 -2.05 -22.59
C GLY A 352 -25.37 -3.46 -23.06
N LEU A 353 -25.68 -3.68 -24.35
CA LEU A 353 -26.40 -4.92 -24.70
C LEU A 353 -25.68 -5.99 -25.53
N PHE A 354 -24.53 -5.77 -26.19
CA PHE A 354 -24.00 -6.84 -27.06
C PHE A 354 -22.50 -7.08 -27.14
N ILE A 355 -21.65 -6.34 -26.42
CA ILE A 355 -20.21 -6.63 -26.41
C ILE A 355 -19.66 -6.37 -25.01
N LEU A 356 -19.23 -7.42 -24.31
CA LEU A 356 -18.39 -7.28 -23.11
C LEU A 356 -17.08 -6.63 -23.55
N TYR A 357 -16.90 -5.35 -23.22
CA TYR A 357 -15.58 -4.74 -23.31
C TYR A 357 -14.82 -5.02 -22.00
N PRO A 358 -13.51 -5.33 -22.08
CA PRO A 358 -12.65 -5.38 -20.90
C PRO A 358 -12.71 -4.10 -20.06
N GLU A 359 -13.05 -2.96 -20.67
CA GLU A 359 -13.14 -1.64 -20.03
C GLU A 359 -14.33 -1.55 -19.06
N THR A 360 -15.52 -2.09 -19.39
CA THR A 360 -16.66 -2.11 -18.46
C THR A 360 -16.41 -3.02 -17.27
N PHE A 361 -15.75 -4.16 -17.49
CA PHE A 361 -15.28 -5.00 -16.38
C PHE A 361 -14.25 -4.24 -15.51
N ALA A 362 -13.32 -3.51 -16.10
CA ALA A 362 -12.33 -2.74 -15.35
C ALA A 362 -12.96 -1.60 -14.53
N GLU A 363 -13.97 -0.90 -15.06
CA GLU A 363 -14.75 0.11 -14.33
C GLU A 363 -15.51 -0.51 -13.16
N TRP A 364 -16.23 -1.61 -13.38
CA TRP A 364 -16.99 -2.27 -12.31
C TRP A 364 -16.07 -2.91 -11.25
N MET A 365 -14.87 -3.35 -11.64
CA MET A 365 -13.80 -3.75 -10.72
C MET A 365 -13.33 -2.59 -9.84
N ALA A 366 -13.25 -1.37 -10.38
CA ALA A 366 -12.88 -0.17 -9.63
C ALA A 366 -14.01 0.27 -8.68
N GLU A 367 -15.27 0.14 -9.12
CA GLU A 367 -16.47 0.46 -8.34
C GLU A 367 -16.87 -0.62 -7.32
N GLN A 368 -16.18 -1.77 -7.30
CA GLN A 368 -16.44 -2.91 -6.40
C GLN A 368 -17.83 -3.57 -6.56
N ARG A 369 -18.36 -3.58 -7.78
CA ARG A 369 -19.68 -4.10 -8.14
C ARG A 369 -19.67 -5.61 -8.41
N TRP A 370 -19.32 -6.41 -7.39
CA TRP A 370 -19.02 -7.85 -7.55
C TRP A 370 -20.21 -8.72 -7.96
N GLU A 371 -21.38 -8.51 -7.34
CA GLU A 371 -22.57 -9.33 -7.58
C GLU A 371 -23.16 -9.09 -8.99
N GLU A 372 -23.15 -7.85 -9.44
CA GLU A 372 -23.62 -7.47 -10.77
C GLU A 372 -22.68 -8.01 -11.86
N MET A 373 -21.36 -7.95 -11.61
CA MET A 373 -20.36 -8.55 -12.49
C MET A 373 -20.55 -10.08 -12.62
N LYS A 374 -20.85 -10.76 -11.52
CA LYS A 374 -21.14 -12.19 -11.50
C LYS A 374 -22.36 -12.52 -12.35
N GLN A 375 -23.47 -11.83 -12.09
CA GLN A 375 -24.73 -12.03 -12.81
C GLN A 375 -24.58 -11.75 -14.31
N LEU A 376 -23.85 -10.69 -14.66
CA LEU A 376 -23.56 -10.35 -16.05
C LEU A 376 -22.75 -11.45 -16.75
N PHE A 377 -21.69 -11.95 -16.11
CA PHE A 377 -20.88 -13.03 -16.69
C PHE A 377 -21.70 -14.31 -16.88
N GLU A 378 -22.44 -14.75 -15.86
CA GLU A 378 -23.29 -15.95 -15.95
C GLU A 378 -24.37 -15.82 -17.04
N PHE A 379 -24.97 -14.64 -17.18
CA PHE A 379 -25.93 -14.34 -18.24
C PHE A 379 -25.25 -14.36 -19.61
N TRP A 380 -24.09 -13.70 -19.75
CA TRP A 380 -23.38 -13.59 -21.01
C TRP A 380 -22.95 -14.96 -21.56
N VAL A 381 -22.40 -15.83 -20.71
CA VAL A 381 -22.00 -17.19 -21.12
C VAL A 381 -23.20 -18.03 -21.59
N ARG A 382 -24.40 -17.79 -21.04
CA ARG A 382 -25.65 -18.45 -21.46
C ARG A 382 -26.25 -17.85 -22.73
N SER A 383 -25.89 -16.61 -23.05
CA SER A 383 -26.37 -15.92 -24.25
C SER A 383 -25.63 -16.38 -25.52
N LEU A 384 -26.28 -16.20 -26.67
CA LEU A 384 -25.75 -16.60 -27.97
C LEU A 384 -25.03 -15.42 -28.63
N ASP A 385 -23.84 -15.68 -29.16
CA ASP A 385 -23.13 -14.71 -30.00
C ASP A 385 -23.96 -14.40 -31.26
N PRO A 386 -24.35 -13.13 -31.49
CA PRO A 386 -25.14 -12.74 -32.66
C PRO A 386 -24.48 -13.08 -34.00
N ALA A 387 -23.15 -13.20 -34.05
CA ALA A 387 -22.41 -13.48 -35.28
C ALA A 387 -22.27 -14.99 -35.58
N SER A 388 -22.17 -15.84 -34.55
CA SER A 388 -21.90 -17.27 -34.72
C SER A 388 -23.06 -18.19 -34.31
N GLY A 389 -24.07 -17.68 -33.61
CA GLY A 389 -25.22 -18.44 -33.11
C GLY A 389 -24.87 -19.52 -32.09
N LYS A 390 -23.65 -19.48 -31.53
CA LYS A 390 -23.14 -20.40 -30.51
C LYS A 390 -23.11 -19.71 -29.14
N PRO A 391 -23.13 -20.48 -28.03
CA PRO A 391 -22.92 -19.91 -26.70
C PRO A 391 -21.59 -19.17 -26.65
N ASN A 392 -21.59 -18.01 -25.99
CA ASN A 392 -20.38 -17.21 -25.82
C ASN A 392 -19.30 -18.01 -25.07
N ARG A 393 -18.05 -17.90 -25.57
CA ARG A 393 -16.89 -18.54 -24.95
C ARG A 393 -16.01 -17.47 -24.31
N PRO A 394 -15.84 -17.48 -22.98
CA PRO A 394 -14.92 -16.57 -22.32
C PRO A 394 -13.47 -16.89 -22.71
N ASP A 395 -12.58 -15.89 -22.63
CA ASP A 395 -11.14 -16.11 -22.62
C ASP A 395 -10.63 -16.26 -21.17
N VAL A 396 -9.33 -16.56 -21.02
CA VAL A 396 -8.71 -16.79 -19.70
C VAL A 396 -8.82 -15.55 -18.82
N ASP A 397 -8.63 -14.36 -19.40
CA ASP A 397 -8.59 -13.11 -18.65
C ASP A 397 -10.00 -12.73 -18.16
N LEU A 398 -11.03 -12.82 -19.00
CA LEU A 398 -12.41 -12.58 -18.59
C LEU A 398 -12.86 -13.55 -17.49
N PHE A 399 -12.50 -14.84 -17.60
CA PHE A 399 -12.78 -15.81 -16.54
C PHE A 399 -12.00 -15.51 -15.25
N ASN A 400 -10.76 -15.01 -15.34
CA ASN A 400 -10.00 -14.57 -14.18
C ASN A 400 -10.64 -13.38 -13.47
N HIS A 401 -11.28 -12.45 -14.20
CA HIS A 401 -12.09 -11.39 -13.59
C HIS A 401 -13.29 -11.96 -12.85
N TYR A 402 -13.97 -12.96 -13.44
CA TYR A 402 -15.07 -13.67 -12.78
C TYR A 402 -14.63 -14.39 -11.50
N LEU A 403 -13.53 -15.15 -11.54
CA LEU A 403 -12.91 -15.77 -10.36
C LEU A 403 -12.57 -14.73 -9.29
N ARG A 404 -12.07 -13.56 -9.70
CA ARG A 404 -11.74 -12.47 -8.78
C ARG A 404 -12.99 -11.87 -8.14
N ALA A 405 -14.05 -11.63 -8.90
CA ALA A 405 -15.33 -11.16 -8.35
C ALA A 405 -15.87 -12.16 -7.30
N GLN A 406 -15.83 -13.45 -7.63
CA GLN A 406 -16.29 -14.51 -6.73
C GLN A 406 -15.43 -14.61 -5.44
N LEU A 407 -14.12 -14.44 -5.54
CA LEU A 407 -13.22 -14.33 -4.39
C LEU A 407 -13.58 -13.12 -3.51
N MET A 408 -13.84 -11.96 -4.11
CA MET A 408 -14.18 -10.73 -3.38
C MET A 408 -15.56 -10.81 -2.72
N SER A 409 -16.49 -11.58 -3.29
CA SER A 409 -17.78 -11.93 -2.69
C SER A 409 -17.66 -12.96 -1.54
N GLY A 410 -16.46 -13.43 -1.22
CA GLY A 410 -16.21 -14.31 -0.08
C GLY A 410 -16.40 -15.80 -0.36
N ALA A 411 -16.26 -16.24 -1.62
CA ALA A 411 -16.42 -17.64 -1.98
C ALA A 411 -15.43 -18.57 -1.29
N LEU A 412 -15.90 -19.79 -0.99
CA LEU A 412 -15.08 -20.82 -0.36
C LEU A 412 -14.06 -21.40 -1.33
N PRO A 413 -12.91 -21.92 -0.84
CA PRO A 413 -11.91 -22.55 -1.70
C PRO A 413 -12.44 -23.69 -2.57
N ILE A 414 -13.44 -24.44 -2.09
CA ILE A 414 -14.05 -25.53 -2.84
C ILE A 414 -14.82 -25.01 -4.06
N GLU A 415 -15.58 -23.92 -3.90
CA GLU A 415 -16.31 -23.28 -5.00
C GLU A 415 -15.34 -22.72 -6.04
N MET A 416 -14.23 -22.14 -5.59
CA MET A 416 -13.17 -21.64 -6.47
C MET A 416 -12.48 -22.76 -7.27
N LEU A 417 -12.32 -23.95 -6.66
CA LEU A 417 -11.80 -25.13 -7.37
C LEU A 417 -12.80 -25.69 -8.38
N ASP A 418 -14.10 -25.69 -8.04
CA ASP A 418 -15.16 -26.10 -8.97
C ASP A 418 -15.22 -25.17 -10.18
N LEU A 419 -15.08 -23.86 -9.98
CA LEU A 419 -14.98 -22.88 -11.08
C LEU A 419 -13.74 -23.10 -11.96
N ALA A 420 -12.61 -23.49 -11.37
CA ALA A 420 -11.42 -23.82 -12.15
C ALA A 420 -11.59 -25.11 -12.98
N GLU A 421 -12.43 -26.05 -12.54
CA GLU A 421 -12.79 -27.22 -13.34
C GLU A 421 -13.79 -26.83 -14.45
N GLN A 422 -14.73 -25.92 -14.18
CA GLN A 422 -15.62 -25.34 -15.21
C GLN A 422 -14.84 -24.65 -16.33
N MET A 423 -13.72 -23.98 -16.04
CA MET A 423 -12.86 -23.41 -17.10
C MET A 423 -12.47 -24.46 -18.16
N ARG A 424 -12.24 -25.71 -17.73
CA ARG A 424 -11.88 -26.81 -18.65
C ARG A 424 -13.05 -27.25 -19.52
N GLU A 425 -14.29 -27.14 -19.03
CA GLU A 425 -15.49 -27.39 -19.82
C GLU A 425 -15.61 -26.40 -20.99
N PHE A 426 -15.10 -25.17 -20.81
CA PHE A 426 -14.97 -24.17 -21.87
C PHE A 426 -13.71 -24.33 -22.74
N GLU A 427 -12.95 -25.42 -22.57
CA GLU A 427 -11.65 -25.66 -23.22
C GLU A 427 -10.57 -24.63 -22.86
N ILE A 428 -10.72 -23.96 -21.70
CA ILE A 428 -9.79 -22.96 -21.17
C ILE A 428 -8.90 -23.61 -20.13
N THR A 429 -7.58 -23.47 -20.28
CA THR A 429 -6.62 -23.96 -19.27
C THR A 429 -6.36 -22.87 -18.22
N PRO A 430 -6.54 -23.15 -16.92
CA PRO A 430 -6.20 -22.19 -15.87
C PRO A 430 -4.71 -21.83 -15.92
N ASN A 431 -4.40 -20.53 -15.92
CA ASN A 431 -3.02 -20.04 -15.92
C ASN A 431 -2.53 -19.77 -14.48
N THR A 432 -1.31 -19.26 -14.31
CA THR A 432 -0.75 -18.98 -12.98
C THR A 432 -1.61 -17.97 -12.20
N ALA A 433 -2.18 -16.95 -12.87
CA ALA A 433 -3.06 -15.97 -12.23
C ALA A 433 -4.37 -16.60 -11.73
N SER A 434 -4.97 -17.52 -12.49
CA SER A 434 -6.15 -18.29 -12.06
C SER A 434 -5.86 -19.05 -10.76
N HIS A 435 -4.71 -19.75 -10.70
CA HIS A 435 -4.31 -20.50 -9.51
C HIS A 435 -3.97 -19.57 -8.32
N ASN A 436 -3.37 -18.41 -8.55
CA ASN A 436 -3.10 -17.43 -7.49
C ASN A 436 -4.38 -16.90 -6.85
N LEU A 437 -5.48 -16.74 -7.60
CA LEU A 437 -6.79 -16.38 -7.06
C LEU A 437 -7.36 -17.47 -6.14
N ILE A 438 -7.20 -18.74 -6.52
CA ILE A 438 -7.60 -19.88 -5.69
C ILE A 438 -6.70 -19.99 -4.45
N LEU A 439 -5.39 -19.77 -4.58
CA LEU A 439 -4.49 -19.71 -3.42
C LEU A 439 -4.91 -18.59 -2.45
N LYS A 440 -5.34 -17.43 -2.95
CA LYS A 440 -5.86 -16.34 -2.10
C LYS A 440 -7.10 -16.75 -1.32
N SER A 441 -8.05 -17.48 -1.92
CA SER A 441 -9.20 -18.00 -1.16
C SER A 441 -8.76 -19.00 -0.09
N MET A 442 -7.80 -19.89 -0.39
CA MET A 442 -7.24 -20.82 0.60
C MET A 442 -6.51 -20.09 1.74
N VAL A 443 -5.81 -18.99 1.46
CA VAL A 443 -5.18 -18.15 2.49
C VAL A 443 -6.23 -17.50 3.39
N GLN A 444 -7.35 -17.00 2.83
CA GLN A 444 -8.46 -16.44 3.61
C GLN A 444 -9.12 -17.49 4.50
N ALA A 445 -9.27 -18.72 3.99
CA ALA A 445 -9.84 -19.86 4.72
C ALA A 445 -8.84 -20.56 5.68
N GLN A 446 -7.55 -20.19 5.64
CA GLN A 446 -6.46 -20.84 6.38
C GLN A 446 -6.24 -22.33 6.04
N GLU A 447 -6.55 -22.74 4.81
CA GLU A 447 -6.47 -24.11 4.32
C GLU A 447 -5.07 -24.45 3.75
N ALA A 448 -4.10 -24.75 4.64
CA ALA A 448 -2.73 -25.04 4.24
C ALA A 448 -2.58 -26.30 3.38
N ASP A 449 -3.22 -27.41 3.77
CA ASP A 449 -3.06 -28.69 3.08
C ASP A 449 -3.61 -28.64 1.64
N GLY A 450 -4.66 -27.85 1.41
CA GLY A 450 -5.18 -27.56 0.08
C GLY A 450 -4.21 -26.73 -0.76
N ALA A 451 -3.65 -25.66 -0.17
CA ALA A 451 -2.73 -24.77 -0.84
C ALA A 451 -1.42 -25.47 -1.26
N GLU A 452 -0.89 -26.32 -0.39
CA GLU A 452 0.29 -27.16 -0.67
C GLU A 452 0.04 -28.08 -1.88
N LYS A 453 -1.08 -28.81 -1.89
CA LYS A 453 -1.46 -29.71 -2.99
C LYS A 453 -1.69 -28.96 -4.29
N LEU A 454 -2.20 -27.73 -4.24
CA LEU A 454 -2.42 -26.92 -5.43
C LEU A 454 -1.10 -26.55 -6.12
N ILE A 455 -0.06 -26.16 -5.36
CA ILE A 455 1.29 -25.91 -5.90
C ILE A 455 1.88 -27.19 -6.51
N GLU A 456 1.73 -28.33 -5.84
CA GLU A 456 2.21 -29.62 -6.37
C GLU A 456 1.49 -29.98 -7.68
N ARG A 457 0.18 -29.73 -7.77
CA ARG A 457 -0.60 -29.92 -9.00
C ARG A 457 -0.13 -28.98 -10.10
N MET A 458 0.11 -27.70 -9.81
CA MET A 458 0.60 -26.71 -10.78
C MET A 458 1.92 -27.17 -11.42
N LEU A 459 2.85 -27.70 -10.62
CA LEU A 459 4.13 -28.22 -11.11
C LEU A 459 3.97 -29.48 -11.98
N GLN A 460 2.96 -30.32 -11.70
CA GLN A 460 2.66 -31.52 -12.48
C GLN A 460 1.95 -31.20 -13.81
N THR A 461 1.03 -30.23 -13.81
CA THR A 461 0.25 -29.84 -14.99
C THR A 461 1.02 -28.92 -15.94
N GLY A 462 2.22 -28.46 -15.56
CA GLY A 462 3.09 -27.63 -16.40
C GLY A 462 2.87 -26.12 -16.24
N THR A 463 1.90 -25.70 -15.43
CA THR A 463 1.73 -24.29 -15.03
C THR A 463 2.77 -23.92 -13.98
N GLN A 464 3.84 -23.25 -14.38
CA GLN A 464 4.91 -22.84 -13.46
C GLN A 464 4.37 -21.85 -12.40
N PRO A 465 4.51 -22.15 -11.10
CA PRO A 465 4.23 -21.19 -10.04
C PRO A 465 5.16 -19.98 -10.14
N ASP A 466 4.63 -18.80 -9.85
CA ASP A 466 5.39 -17.56 -9.79
C ASP A 466 5.77 -17.20 -8.35
N ASP A 467 6.43 -16.05 -8.19
CA ASP A 467 6.83 -15.53 -6.89
C ASP A 467 5.62 -15.29 -5.97
N GLU A 468 4.50 -14.78 -6.51
CA GLU A 468 3.25 -14.60 -5.76
C GLU A 468 2.69 -15.95 -5.27
N SER A 469 2.66 -17.00 -6.11
CA SER A 469 2.22 -18.34 -5.74
C SER A 469 2.98 -18.86 -4.50
N TYR A 470 4.31 -18.80 -4.54
CA TYR A 470 5.14 -19.25 -3.42
C TYR A 470 4.97 -18.36 -2.18
N ASN A 471 4.93 -17.04 -2.34
CA ASN A 471 4.77 -16.10 -1.24
C ASN A 471 3.43 -16.32 -0.49
N LEU A 472 2.33 -16.61 -1.19
CA LEU A 472 1.02 -16.89 -0.58
C LEU A 472 1.07 -18.14 0.31
N VAL A 473 1.60 -19.25 -0.21
CA VAL A 473 1.70 -20.52 0.53
C VAL A 473 2.66 -20.40 1.70
N VAL A 474 3.84 -19.81 1.50
CA VAL A 474 4.82 -19.62 2.56
C VAL A 474 4.25 -18.75 3.69
N ASN A 475 3.59 -17.62 3.37
CA ASN A 475 2.97 -16.78 4.40
C ASN A 475 1.87 -17.52 5.19
N LEU A 476 1.06 -18.34 4.51
CA LEU A 476 0.03 -19.15 5.16
C LEU A 476 0.65 -20.18 6.12
N LEU A 477 1.69 -20.90 5.67
CA LEU A 477 2.38 -21.90 6.48
C LEU A 477 3.06 -21.28 7.71
N ILE A 478 3.64 -20.08 7.55
CA ILE A 478 4.24 -19.35 8.66
C ILE A 478 3.17 -18.95 9.69
N LYS A 479 2.02 -18.42 9.26
CA LYS A 479 0.90 -18.07 10.15
C LYS A 479 0.41 -19.27 10.95
N LEU A 480 0.39 -20.45 10.34
CA LEU A 480 0.00 -21.72 10.97
C LEU A 480 1.15 -22.42 11.70
N ASN A 481 2.32 -21.78 11.81
CA ASN A 481 3.52 -22.28 12.48
C ASN A 481 4.04 -23.64 11.95
N ARG A 482 3.81 -23.93 10.66
CA ARG A 482 4.28 -25.15 9.98
C ARG A 482 5.68 -24.93 9.39
N VAL A 483 6.70 -24.84 10.25
CA VAL A 483 8.07 -24.46 9.87
C VAL A 483 8.72 -25.43 8.86
N ASP A 484 8.46 -26.74 8.98
CA ASP A 484 9.05 -27.76 8.10
C ASP A 484 8.51 -27.67 6.66
N SER A 485 7.20 -27.54 6.48
CA SER A 485 6.60 -27.27 5.18
C SER A 485 7.08 -25.93 4.63
N THR A 486 7.18 -24.91 5.48
CA THR A 486 7.69 -23.58 5.09
C THR A 486 9.10 -23.67 4.48
N LEU A 487 9.99 -24.44 5.12
CA LEU A 487 11.34 -24.70 4.60
C LEU A 487 11.34 -25.40 3.24
N LYS A 488 10.46 -26.40 3.04
CA LYS A 488 10.31 -27.11 1.77
C LYS A 488 9.98 -26.14 0.63
N TYR A 489 8.99 -25.26 0.81
CA TYR A 489 8.60 -24.31 -0.24
C TYR A 489 9.57 -23.15 -0.41
N LEU A 490 10.25 -22.70 0.64
CA LEU A 490 11.36 -21.73 0.50
C LEU A 490 12.52 -22.31 -0.32
N ASP A 491 12.90 -23.57 -0.09
CA ASP A 491 13.94 -24.24 -0.88
C ASP A 491 13.52 -24.43 -2.34
N LEU A 492 12.24 -24.76 -2.57
CA LEU A 492 11.67 -24.88 -3.91
C LEU A 492 11.61 -23.53 -4.64
N MET A 493 11.24 -22.45 -3.94
CA MET A 493 11.22 -21.09 -4.46
C MET A 493 12.62 -20.64 -4.89
N LEU A 494 13.63 -20.87 -4.04
CA LEU A 494 15.03 -20.53 -4.33
C LEU A 494 15.60 -21.36 -5.50
N LYS A 495 15.29 -22.66 -5.57
CA LYS A 495 15.69 -23.54 -6.69
C LYS A 495 15.06 -23.12 -8.02
N SER A 496 13.84 -22.59 -7.98
CA SER A 496 13.13 -22.09 -9.15
C SER A 496 13.64 -20.72 -9.62
N GLY A 497 14.61 -20.11 -8.89
CA GLY A 497 15.24 -18.85 -9.28
C GLY A 497 14.47 -17.59 -8.87
N TYR A 498 13.49 -17.71 -7.96
CA TYR A 498 12.71 -16.59 -7.45
C TYR A 498 13.33 -15.98 -6.18
N THR A 499 13.15 -14.67 -6.01
CA THR A 499 13.62 -13.92 -4.83
C THR A 499 12.63 -13.99 -3.69
N ILE A 500 13.13 -14.23 -2.47
CA ILE A 500 12.27 -14.19 -1.28
C ILE A 500 11.91 -12.73 -0.98
N SER A 501 10.62 -12.44 -0.88
CA SER A 501 10.15 -11.09 -0.52
C SER A 501 10.58 -10.72 0.91
N SER A 502 10.87 -9.43 1.15
CA SER A 502 11.30 -8.96 2.48
C SER A 502 10.23 -9.23 3.56
N SER A 503 8.94 -9.21 3.21
CA SER A 503 7.84 -9.51 4.13
C SER A 503 7.85 -10.97 4.56
N VAL A 504 7.97 -11.90 3.60
CA VAL A 504 8.07 -13.34 3.86
C VAL A 504 9.31 -13.66 4.70
N PHE A 505 10.45 -13.06 4.38
CA PHE A 505 11.68 -13.29 5.13
C PHE A 505 11.54 -12.86 6.61
N VAL A 506 10.92 -11.71 6.86
CA VAL A 506 10.68 -11.20 8.23
C VAL A 506 9.73 -12.11 9.00
N GLU A 507 8.61 -12.53 8.38
CA GLU A 507 7.65 -13.41 9.06
C GLU A 507 8.27 -14.78 9.37
N TYR A 508 9.12 -15.28 8.46
CA TYR A 508 9.85 -16.54 8.65
C TYR A 508 10.85 -16.48 9.82
N VAL A 509 11.64 -15.40 9.90
CA VAL A 509 12.54 -15.14 11.03
C VAL A 509 11.75 -15.19 12.35
N ARG A 510 10.62 -14.47 12.41
CA ARG A 510 9.78 -14.40 13.62
C ARG A 510 9.27 -15.77 14.05
N ALA A 511 8.80 -16.57 13.10
CA ALA A 511 8.36 -17.93 13.40
C ALA A 511 9.49 -18.84 13.89
N CYS A 512 10.70 -18.72 13.32
CA CYS A 512 11.86 -19.49 13.76
C CYS A 512 12.32 -19.09 15.18
N VAL A 513 12.35 -17.78 15.48
CA VAL A 513 12.71 -17.28 16.82
C VAL A 513 11.67 -17.74 17.85
N ARG A 514 10.38 -17.62 17.56
CA ARG A 514 9.30 -18.09 18.46
C ARG A 514 9.29 -19.60 18.68
N SER A 515 9.64 -20.38 17.65
CA SER A 515 9.70 -21.84 17.73
C SER A 515 11.04 -22.37 18.25
N GLY A 516 12.02 -21.50 18.51
CA GLY A 516 13.37 -21.87 18.96
C GLY A 516 14.21 -22.61 17.91
N ARG A 517 13.77 -22.66 16.65
CA ARG A 517 14.46 -23.38 15.56
C ARG A 517 15.52 -22.49 14.89
N LEU A 518 16.56 -22.15 15.64
CA LEU A 518 17.58 -21.19 15.19
C LEU A 518 18.55 -21.76 14.15
N ASP A 519 18.83 -23.07 14.18
CA ASP A 519 19.71 -23.71 13.19
C ASP A 519 19.10 -23.76 11.79
N THR A 520 17.79 -24.02 11.70
CA THR A 520 17.07 -23.96 10.43
C THR A 520 17.07 -22.54 9.86
N LEU A 521 16.92 -21.53 10.73
CA LEU A 521 17.02 -20.13 10.33
C LEU A 521 18.42 -19.81 9.77
N ALA A 522 19.49 -20.25 10.43
CA ALA A 522 20.85 -20.05 9.96
C ALA A 522 21.08 -20.70 8.57
N SER A 523 20.56 -21.92 8.35
CA SER A 523 20.63 -22.61 7.06
C SER A 523 19.93 -21.85 5.93
N VAL A 524 18.73 -21.30 6.20
CA VAL A 524 18.01 -20.49 5.21
C VAL A 524 18.75 -19.21 4.89
N ILE A 525 19.25 -18.49 5.90
CA ILE A 525 20.03 -17.26 5.69
C ILE A 525 21.25 -17.52 4.82
N GLU A 526 21.94 -18.62 5.05
CA GLU A 526 23.10 -19.04 4.25
C GLU A 526 22.72 -19.30 2.78
N LYS A 527 21.61 -20.01 2.54
CA LYS A 527 21.08 -20.23 1.18
C LYS A 527 20.67 -18.92 0.50
N CYS A 528 20.02 -18.00 1.22
CA CYS A 528 19.67 -16.68 0.71
C CYS A 528 20.92 -15.87 0.33
N LYS A 529 22.02 -16.00 1.09
CA LYS A 529 23.29 -15.34 0.77
C LYS A 529 24.00 -15.95 -0.44
N ALA A 530 23.83 -17.25 -0.68
CA ALA A 530 24.42 -17.95 -1.81
C ALA A 530 23.75 -17.58 -3.15
N THR A 531 22.48 -17.17 -3.14
CA THR A 531 21.77 -16.72 -4.34
C THR A 531 22.08 -15.25 -4.63
N ASP A 532 22.66 -14.94 -5.80
CA ASP A 532 23.10 -13.58 -6.17
C ASP A 532 21.98 -12.52 -6.07
N GLN A 533 20.75 -12.90 -6.40
CA GLN A 533 19.57 -12.01 -6.35
C GLN A 533 19.17 -11.64 -4.90
N ASN A 534 19.48 -12.50 -3.93
CA ASN A 534 19.08 -12.38 -2.52
C ASN A 534 20.19 -11.80 -1.62
N LYS A 535 21.39 -11.53 -2.16
CA LYS A 535 22.51 -10.91 -1.41
C LYS A 535 22.16 -9.56 -0.77
N VAL A 536 21.20 -8.84 -1.37
CA VAL A 536 20.74 -7.51 -0.94
C VAL A 536 19.72 -7.57 0.20
N LEU A 537 19.09 -8.74 0.45
CA LEU A 537 18.14 -8.92 1.54
C LEU A 537 18.82 -8.57 2.87
N CYS A 538 18.27 -7.55 3.51
CA CYS A 538 18.72 -7.06 4.80
C CYS A 538 17.46 -6.79 5.62
N PRO A 539 17.23 -7.55 6.70
CA PRO A 539 16.07 -7.32 7.56
C PRO A 539 16.09 -5.90 8.13
N PRO A 540 14.94 -5.32 8.50
CA PRO A 540 14.93 -4.04 9.23
C PRO A 540 15.75 -4.12 10.54
N TRP A 541 16.30 -2.98 10.96
CA TRP A 541 17.22 -2.88 12.12
C TRP A 541 16.72 -3.56 13.39
N SER A 542 15.45 -3.33 13.76
CA SER A 542 14.84 -3.93 14.96
C SER A 542 14.94 -5.45 14.96
N TRP A 543 14.73 -6.08 13.80
CA TRP A 543 14.80 -7.53 13.66
C TRP A 543 16.24 -8.04 13.68
N CYS A 544 17.20 -7.27 13.15
CA CYS A 544 18.61 -7.64 13.29
C CYS A 544 19.02 -7.71 14.77
N VAL A 545 18.48 -6.82 15.60
CA VAL A 545 18.67 -6.86 17.07
C VAL A 545 17.99 -8.09 17.67
N GLU A 546 16.71 -8.34 17.36
CA GLU A 546 16.00 -9.52 17.90
C GLU A 546 16.66 -10.86 17.51
N ILE A 547 17.13 -11.01 16.26
CA ILE A 547 17.88 -12.20 15.83
C ILE A 547 19.17 -12.32 16.64
N ALA A 548 19.88 -11.21 16.87
CA ALA A 548 21.12 -11.20 17.62
C ALA A 548 20.89 -11.64 19.08
N GLU A 549 19.88 -11.08 19.75
CA GLU A 549 19.50 -11.45 21.12
C GLU A 549 19.19 -12.94 21.23
N ALA A 550 18.28 -13.45 20.37
CA ALA A 550 17.90 -14.86 20.35
C ALA A 550 19.11 -15.77 20.07
N ALA A 551 20.01 -15.37 19.17
CA ALA A 551 21.20 -16.14 18.84
C ALA A 551 22.21 -16.19 20.01
N PHE A 552 22.41 -15.08 20.73
CA PHE A 552 23.38 -15.01 21.83
C PHE A 552 22.88 -15.73 23.09
N GLU A 553 21.57 -15.68 23.36
CA GLU A 553 20.95 -16.47 24.42
C GLU A 553 21.10 -17.97 24.16
N ALA A 554 20.85 -18.41 22.91
CA ALA A 554 20.98 -19.81 22.51
C ALA A 554 22.41 -20.26 22.21
N ASN A 555 23.40 -19.37 22.31
CA ASN A 555 24.80 -19.63 21.92
C ASN A 555 24.97 -20.14 20.47
N ASN A 556 24.12 -19.67 19.54
CA ASN A 556 24.25 -20.00 18.12
C ASN A 556 25.21 -19.02 17.44
N SER A 557 26.48 -19.40 17.34
CA SER A 557 27.55 -18.53 16.81
C SER A 557 27.35 -18.16 15.34
N LYS A 558 26.85 -19.10 14.52
CA LYS A 558 26.60 -18.90 13.09
C LYS A 558 25.49 -17.86 12.85
N LEU A 559 24.36 -18.02 13.54
CA LEU A 559 23.25 -17.08 13.45
C LEU A 559 23.63 -15.70 14.00
N GLY A 560 24.34 -15.67 15.14
CA GLY A 560 24.84 -14.44 15.74
C GLY A 560 25.75 -13.65 14.78
N LEU A 561 26.65 -14.34 14.07
CA LEU A 561 27.52 -13.72 13.08
C LEU A 561 26.73 -13.11 11.92
N PHE A 562 25.70 -13.79 11.43
CA PHE A 562 24.81 -13.24 10.42
C PHE A 562 24.07 -11.99 10.89
N ALA A 563 23.55 -11.99 12.13
CA ALA A 563 22.87 -10.84 12.71
C ALA A 563 23.80 -9.62 12.82
N LEU A 564 25.02 -9.83 13.32
CA LEU A 564 26.06 -8.81 13.39
C LEU A 564 26.45 -8.27 12.02
N GLU A 565 26.59 -9.11 11.00
CA GLU A 565 26.83 -8.66 9.62
C GLU A 565 25.70 -7.77 9.09
N TYR A 566 24.43 -8.10 9.38
CA TYR A 566 23.30 -7.26 8.99
C TYR A 566 23.31 -5.91 9.71
N LEU A 567 23.60 -5.87 11.02
CA LEU A 567 23.77 -4.62 11.77
C LEU A 567 24.90 -3.77 11.18
N ALA A 568 26.04 -4.39 10.85
CA ALA A 568 27.16 -3.68 10.22
C ALA A 568 26.80 -3.07 8.85
N ARG A 569 25.96 -3.75 8.06
CA ARG A 569 25.45 -3.22 6.78
C ARG A 569 24.53 -2.01 7.00
N TRP A 570 23.69 -2.04 8.04
CA TRP A 570 22.83 -0.91 8.38
C TRP A 570 23.61 0.32 8.82
N ILE A 571 24.61 0.16 9.69
CA ILE A 571 25.50 1.26 10.11
C ILE A 571 26.18 1.88 8.87
N ALA A 572 26.72 1.04 7.98
CA ALA A 572 27.37 1.53 6.75
C ALA A 572 26.40 2.22 5.77
N ARG A 573 25.12 1.83 5.76
CA ARG A 573 24.08 2.49 4.94
C ARG A 573 23.66 3.83 5.56
N SER A 574 23.52 3.90 6.87
CA SER A 574 23.04 5.10 7.57
C SER A 574 24.06 6.25 7.51
N GLU A 575 25.35 5.92 7.45
CA GLU A 575 26.44 6.88 7.22
C GLU A 575 26.44 7.50 5.81
N ARG A 576 25.76 6.88 4.82
CA ARG A 576 25.66 7.38 3.44
C ARG A 576 24.45 8.29 3.19
N VAL A 577 23.50 8.32 4.11
CA VAL A 577 22.30 9.19 4.04
C VAL A 577 22.70 10.62 4.40
N ILE A 578 22.07 11.62 3.77
CA ILE A 578 22.35 13.05 4.03
C ILE A 578 21.05 13.69 4.55
N PRO A 579 21.02 14.23 5.79
CA PRO A 579 22.09 14.22 6.78
C PRO A 579 22.37 12.80 7.34
N PRO A 580 23.60 12.53 7.83
CA PRO A 580 23.98 11.20 8.31
C PRO A 580 23.15 10.81 9.54
N LEU A 581 22.51 9.64 9.45
CA LEU A 581 21.80 9.03 10.57
C LEU A 581 22.78 8.09 11.29
N HIS A 582 23.12 8.42 12.53
CA HIS A 582 24.04 7.60 13.33
C HIS A 582 23.26 6.50 14.05
N LEU A 583 23.22 5.30 13.44
CA LEU A 583 22.72 4.11 14.12
C LEU A 583 23.82 3.55 15.03
N SER A 584 23.51 3.44 16.32
CA SER A 584 24.40 2.83 17.32
C SER A 584 23.80 1.54 17.86
N VAL A 585 24.58 0.48 17.90
CA VAL A 585 24.20 -0.75 18.61
C VAL A 585 24.35 -0.52 20.12
N ASP A 586 23.41 -1.03 20.91
CA ASP A 586 23.51 -1.02 22.36
C ASP A 586 24.73 -1.83 22.83
N GLU A 587 25.50 -1.27 23.77
CA GLU A 587 26.68 -1.96 24.31
C GLU A 587 26.29 -3.25 25.04
N GLY A 588 25.10 -3.30 25.65
CA GLY A 588 24.55 -4.51 26.27
C GLY A 588 24.44 -5.70 25.30
N LEU A 589 23.99 -5.45 24.07
CA LEU A 589 23.93 -6.46 23.01
C LEU A 589 25.33 -6.94 22.57
N VAL A 590 26.31 -6.04 22.56
CA VAL A 590 27.69 -6.42 22.24
C VAL A 590 28.30 -7.26 23.36
N LEU A 591 28.01 -6.93 24.62
CA LEU A 591 28.47 -7.71 25.78
C LEU A 591 27.91 -9.14 25.76
N SER A 592 26.64 -9.31 25.39
CA SER A 592 26.05 -10.64 25.22
C SER A 592 26.68 -11.40 24.05
N ALA A 593 27.00 -10.71 22.94
CA ALA A 593 27.74 -11.29 21.81
C ALA A 593 29.15 -11.76 22.19
N LEU A 594 29.92 -10.94 22.91
CA LEU A 594 31.27 -11.29 23.38
C LEU A 594 31.23 -12.45 24.38
N SER A 595 30.24 -12.47 25.27
CA SER A 595 30.02 -13.57 26.21
C SER A 595 29.68 -14.88 25.48
N ALA A 596 28.77 -14.83 24.49
CA ALA A 596 28.44 -15.96 23.64
C ALA A 596 29.65 -16.45 22.83
N ALA A 597 30.51 -15.55 22.33
CA ALA A 597 31.75 -15.89 21.64
C ALA A 597 32.73 -16.64 22.56
N GLY A 598 32.84 -16.21 23.82
CA GLY A 598 33.62 -16.92 24.83
C GLY A 598 33.07 -18.32 25.14
N ARG A 599 31.75 -18.48 25.28
CA ARG A 599 31.10 -19.77 25.54
C ARG A 599 31.19 -20.75 24.36
N THR A 600 31.10 -20.25 23.14
CA THR A 600 31.18 -21.05 21.90
C THR A 600 32.59 -21.20 21.36
N CYS A 601 33.58 -20.56 22.00
CA CYS A 601 34.97 -20.47 21.54
C CYS A 601 35.10 -20.00 20.07
N SER A 602 34.22 -19.09 19.61
CA SER A 602 34.21 -18.59 18.23
C SER A 602 35.04 -17.30 18.08
N PRO A 603 36.19 -17.32 17.37
CA PRO A 603 37.00 -16.13 17.15
C PRO A 603 36.34 -15.14 16.17
N ASP A 604 35.59 -15.65 15.19
CA ASP A 604 34.94 -14.81 14.18
C ASP A 604 33.82 -13.98 14.79
N LEU A 605 33.02 -14.59 15.68
CA LEU A 605 31.98 -13.89 16.42
C LEU A 605 32.56 -12.79 17.32
N LEU A 606 33.67 -13.08 18.00
CA LEU A 606 34.39 -12.11 18.83
C LEU A 606 34.86 -10.91 18.00
N ASN A 607 35.52 -11.16 16.87
CA ASN A 607 36.03 -10.10 16.00
C ASN A 607 34.90 -9.25 15.40
N ALA A 608 33.80 -9.90 14.97
CA ALA A 608 32.62 -9.21 14.45
C ALA A 608 31.98 -8.30 15.51
N ALA A 609 31.77 -8.81 16.73
CA ALA A 609 31.19 -8.05 17.83
C ALA A 609 32.05 -6.83 18.20
N TRP A 610 33.37 -7.00 18.30
CA TRP A 610 34.28 -5.90 18.61
C TRP A 610 34.35 -4.85 17.49
N SER A 611 34.31 -5.27 16.23
CA SER A 611 34.28 -4.38 15.07
C SER A 611 33.04 -3.49 15.07
N ILE A 612 31.87 -4.07 15.38
CA ILE A 612 30.59 -3.35 15.44
C ILE A 612 30.56 -2.36 16.60
N LEU A 613 31.10 -2.72 17.77
CA LEU A 613 31.24 -1.79 18.88
C LEU A 613 32.07 -0.56 18.49
N ARG A 614 33.26 -0.76 17.94
CA ARG A 614 34.13 0.35 17.52
C ARG A 614 33.49 1.23 16.45
N LYS A 615 32.73 0.65 15.52
CA LYS A 615 31.96 1.39 14.50
C LYS A 615 30.80 2.18 15.13
N SER A 616 30.05 1.57 16.04
CA SER A 616 28.92 2.21 16.73
C SER A 616 29.34 3.38 17.62
N LEU A 617 30.54 3.30 18.21
CA LEU A 617 31.14 4.38 18.99
C LEU A 617 31.79 5.47 18.11
N HIS A 618 31.74 5.31 16.78
CA HIS A 618 32.33 6.19 15.77
C HIS A 618 33.80 6.56 16.03
N GLN A 619 34.53 5.71 16.76
CA GLN A 619 35.90 5.98 17.24
C GLN A 619 36.05 7.28 18.06
N LYS A 620 34.94 7.88 18.53
CA LYS A 620 34.94 9.12 19.32
C LYS A 620 34.87 8.85 20.83
N ARG A 621 34.21 7.75 21.23
CA ARG A 621 34.05 7.33 22.62
C ARG A 621 34.82 6.03 22.87
N ALA A 622 35.49 5.94 24.03
CA ALA A 622 36.13 4.71 24.47
C ALA A 622 35.08 3.65 24.85
N PRO A 623 35.29 2.37 24.50
CA PRO A 623 34.44 1.26 24.97
C PRO A 623 34.42 1.18 26.49
N THR A 624 33.30 0.74 27.07
CA THR A 624 33.18 0.55 28.53
C THR A 624 34.18 -0.46 29.10
N PRO A 625 34.57 -0.32 30.38
CA PRO A 625 35.42 -1.29 31.05
C PRO A 625 34.89 -2.73 30.96
N GLU A 626 33.58 -2.92 31.08
CA GLU A 626 32.91 -4.21 30.95
C GLU A 626 33.12 -4.83 29.56
N ALA A 627 33.16 -4.02 28.49
CA ALA A 627 33.41 -4.50 27.13
C ALA A 627 34.86 -4.99 26.95
N TYR A 628 35.83 -4.30 27.55
CA TYR A 628 37.22 -4.77 27.58
C TYR A 628 37.35 -6.09 28.36
N LEU A 629 36.73 -6.18 29.54
CA LEU A 629 36.73 -7.40 30.36
C LEU A 629 36.05 -8.57 29.63
N ALA A 630 34.91 -8.34 28.97
CA ALA A 630 34.23 -9.36 28.18
C ALA A 630 35.08 -9.84 26.99
N LYS A 631 35.82 -8.95 26.33
CA LYS A 631 36.75 -9.32 25.26
C LYS A 631 37.96 -10.10 25.78
N ILE A 632 38.53 -9.70 26.93
CA ILE A 632 39.61 -10.45 27.60
C ILE A 632 39.11 -11.84 27.97
N TYR A 633 37.91 -11.96 28.55
CA TYR A 633 37.26 -13.23 28.86
C TYR A 633 37.15 -14.11 27.62
N ALA A 634 36.60 -13.59 26.53
CA ALA A 634 36.38 -14.35 25.32
C ALA A 634 37.70 -14.82 24.66
N HIS A 635 38.73 -13.95 24.57
CA HIS A 635 40.06 -14.38 24.11
C HIS A 635 40.70 -15.44 25.02
N SER A 636 40.50 -15.32 26.34
CA SER A 636 41.00 -16.27 27.33
C SER A 636 40.32 -17.64 27.17
N SER A 637 39.01 -17.69 26.98
CA SER A 637 38.25 -18.93 26.73
C SER A 637 38.66 -19.62 25.43
N ILE A 638 38.93 -18.86 24.36
CA ILE A 638 39.40 -19.37 23.06
C ILE A 638 40.85 -19.88 23.14
N GLY A 639 41.65 -19.41 24.11
CA GLY A 639 43.07 -19.73 24.25
C GLY A 639 44.01 -18.77 23.50
N GLN A 640 43.50 -17.63 23.02
CA GLN A 640 44.29 -16.60 22.34
C GLN A 640 44.94 -15.64 23.35
N LEU A 641 45.84 -16.14 24.19
CA LEU A 641 46.46 -15.40 25.29
C LEU A 641 47.17 -14.12 24.84
N GLN A 642 47.89 -14.16 23.71
CA GLN A 642 48.57 -12.98 23.16
C GLN A 642 47.61 -11.82 22.89
N ARG A 643 46.42 -12.12 22.35
CA ARG A 643 45.37 -11.11 22.08
C ARG A 643 44.66 -10.67 23.36
N ALA A 644 44.54 -11.55 24.34
CA ALA A 644 44.01 -11.20 25.66
C ALA A 644 44.93 -10.18 26.37
N PHE A 645 46.24 -10.43 26.42
CA PHE A 645 47.22 -9.47 26.96
C PHE A 645 47.30 -8.17 26.15
N GLY A 646 47.21 -8.25 24.81
CA GLY A 646 47.09 -7.05 23.97
C GLY A 646 45.84 -6.23 24.28
N THR A 647 44.71 -6.88 24.56
CA THR A 647 43.47 -6.20 24.96
C THR A 647 43.58 -5.59 26.35
N LEU A 648 44.27 -6.26 27.29
CA LEU A 648 44.58 -5.70 28.61
C LEU A 648 45.44 -4.44 28.50
N ARG A 649 46.45 -4.44 27.62
CA ARG A 649 47.25 -3.24 27.30
C ARG A 649 46.37 -2.09 26.79
N GLU A 650 45.46 -2.37 25.85
CA GLU A 650 44.54 -1.35 25.35
C GLU A 650 43.66 -0.81 26.48
N PHE A 651 43.20 -1.68 27.38
CA PHE A 651 42.32 -1.34 28.50
C PHE A 651 43.03 -0.48 29.56
N GLU A 652 44.29 -0.80 29.88
CA GLU A 652 45.13 0.01 30.77
C GLU A 652 45.47 1.37 30.15
N ASN A 653 45.74 1.44 28.84
CA ASN A 653 46.02 2.71 28.18
C ASN A 653 44.80 3.65 28.18
N THR A 654 43.58 3.11 28.09
CA THR A 654 42.36 3.92 28.09
C THR A 654 41.92 4.33 29.50
N TYR A 655 42.04 3.45 30.50
CA TYR A 655 41.50 3.69 31.84
C TYR A 655 42.54 3.77 32.96
N GLY A 656 43.80 3.43 32.73
CA GLY A 656 44.84 3.32 33.76
C GLY A 656 45.37 4.63 34.34
N ASN A 657 45.05 5.78 33.75
CA ASN A 657 45.52 7.10 34.22
C ASN A 657 44.49 7.86 35.08
N PHE A 658 43.30 7.31 35.32
CA PHE A 658 42.29 8.00 36.12
C PHE A 658 42.59 7.85 37.62
N GLU A 659 42.69 8.97 38.34
CA GLU A 659 42.98 8.97 39.79
C GLU A 659 41.87 8.30 40.63
N ASP A 660 40.67 8.12 40.06
CA ASP A 660 39.48 7.48 40.65
C ASP A 660 39.24 6.03 40.15
N ILE A 661 40.28 5.27 39.76
CA ILE A 661 40.08 3.86 39.38
C ILE A 661 39.69 3.04 40.61
N ASP A 662 38.54 2.36 40.51
CA ASP A 662 38.19 1.28 41.44
C ASP A 662 39.33 0.25 41.45
N LEU A 663 40.02 0.12 42.58
CA LEU A 663 41.17 -0.77 42.77
C LEU A 663 40.84 -2.24 42.40
N GLU A 664 39.56 -2.61 42.31
CA GLU A 664 39.11 -3.94 41.85
C GLU A 664 39.05 -4.12 40.33
N LEU A 665 39.14 -3.05 39.53
CA LEU A 665 38.96 -3.14 38.07
C LEU A 665 40.03 -4.00 37.38
N PHE A 666 41.28 -3.94 37.86
CA PHE A 666 42.41 -4.73 37.36
C PHE A 666 42.80 -5.86 38.32
N SER A 667 41.92 -6.23 39.25
CA SER A 667 42.19 -7.28 40.22
C SER A 667 42.26 -8.67 39.54
N PRO A 668 43.35 -9.42 39.74
CA PRO A 668 43.49 -10.79 39.22
C PRO A 668 42.57 -11.80 39.92
N PHE A 669 42.02 -11.43 41.08
CA PHE A 669 41.13 -12.29 41.88
C PHE A 669 39.65 -12.15 41.48
N THR A 670 39.26 -11.02 40.91
CA THR A 670 37.87 -10.70 40.52
C THR A 670 37.78 -10.50 39.00
N SER A 671 38.07 -9.30 38.51
CA SER A 671 37.85 -8.86 37.12
C SER A 671 38.70 -9.63 36.10
N LEU A 672 39.99 -9.85 36.38
CA LEU A 672 40.92 -10.54 35.48
C LEU A 672 41.06 -12.04 35.77
N ARG A 673 40.24 -12.59 36.67
CA ARG A 673 40.26 -14.02 37.02
C ARG A 673 40.18 -14.96 35.81
N PRO A 674 39.39 -14.70 34.75
CA PRO A 674 39.37 -15.57 33.58
C PRO A 674 40.70 -15.67 32.83
N LEU A 675 41.46 -14.57 32.78
CA LEU A 675 42.79 -14.55 32.19
C LEU A 675 43.76 -15.41 33.01
N VAL A 676 43.66 -15.34 34.35
CA VAL A 676 44.43 -16.19 35.27
C VAL A 676 44.12 -17.67 35.05
N VAL A 677 42.83 -18.03 34.93
CA VAL A 677 42.40 -19.41 34.67
C VAL A 677 42.95 -19.89 33.31
N ALA A 678 42.93 -19.04 32.29
CA ALA A 678 43.50 -19.38 30.99
C ALA A 678 45.02 -19.56 31.04
N CYS A 679 45.74 -18.76 31.84
CA CYS A 679 47.19 -18.92 32.03
C CYS A 679 47.57 -20.27 32.68
N CYS A 680 46.67 -20.90 33.44
CA CYS A 680 46.93 -22.18 34.12
C CYS A 680 46.25 -23.41 33.49
N LYS A 681 45.57 -23.27 32.33
CA LYS A 681 44.69 -24.31 31.78
C LYS A 681 45.41 -25.63 31.47
N ASP A 682 46.61 -25.60 30.89
CA ASP A 682 47.43 -26.80 30.60
C ASP A 682 48.68 -26.89 31.48
N GLY A 683 48.65 -26.24 32.65
CA GLY A 683 49.77 -26.25 33.61
C GLY A 683 50.98 -25.48 33.10
N TYR A 684 52.15 -26.14 33.06
CA TYR A 684 53.44 -25.52 32.75
C TYR A 684 53.57 -25.10 31.27
N THR A 685 52.97 -25.83 30.33
CA THR A 685 53.11 -25.56 28.89
C THR A 685 52.46 -24.24 28.49
N THR A 686 51.28 -23.95 29.03
CA THR A 686 50.61 -22.66 28.81
C THR A 686 51.44 -21.52 29.39
N LEU A 687 52.00 -21.69 30.59
CA LEU A 687 52.83 -20.66 31.21
C LEU A 687 54.11 -20.39 30.42
N ASP A 688 54.80 -21.42 29.94
CA ASP A 688 55.99 -21.23 29.09
C ASP A 688 55.63 -20.39 27.85
N SER A 689 54.48 -20.67 27.23
CA SER A 689 53.96 -19.85 26.12
C SER A 689 53.65 -18.41 26.54
N VAL A 690 53.08 -18.20 27.74
CA VAL A 690 52.82 -16.85 28.30
C VAL A 690 54.12 -16.09 28.53
N TYR A 691 55.16 -16.71 29.08
CA TYR A 691 56.46 -16.06 29.30
C TYR A 691 57.09 -15.64 27.97
N VAL A 692 57.11 -16.54 26.97
CA VAL A 692 57.59 -16.21 25.61
C VAL A 692 56.79 -15.04 25.01
N GLN A 693 55.48 -15.01 25.20
CA GLN A 693 54.64 -13.92 24.73
C GLN A 693 54.95 -12.59 25.44
N LEU A 694 55.12 -12.60 26.76
CA LEU A 694 55.47 -11.40 27.52
C LEU A 694 56.87 -10.89 27.15
N GLU A 695 57.83 -11.77 26.89
CA GLU A 695 59.17 -11.42 26.41
C GLU A 695 59.15 -10.81 25.00
N ASN A 696 58.32 -11.36 24.11
CA ASN A 696 58.09 -10.77 22.79
C ASN A 696 57.40 -9.39 22.88
N LEU A 697 56.49 -9.20 23.84
CA LEU A 697 55.81 -7.92 24.07
C LEU A 697 56.71 -6.89 24.77
N SER A 698 57.68 -7.32 25.57
CA SER A 698 58.63 -6.45 26.26
C SER A 698 59.78 -6.00 25.37
N SER A 699 60.13 -6.79 24.35
CA SER A 699 61.19 -6.48 23.36
C SER A 699 60.74 -5.59 22.18
N ALA A 700 59.45 -5.28 22.08
CA ALA A 700 58.91 -4.39 21.04
C ALA A 700 59.34 -2.91 21.24
N ASP A 701 59.28 -2.11 20.15
CA ASP A 701 59.65 -0.67 20.13
C ASP A 701 58.96 0.18 21.20
N SER A 702 57.83 -0.30 21.73
CA SER A 702 57.21 0.19 22.97
C SER A 702 57.01 -0.98 23.94
N PRO A 703 57.87 -1.12 24.95
CA PRO A 703 57.87 -2.27 25.84
C PRO A 703 56.55 -2.34 26.60
N TYR A 704 55.87 -3.48 26.52
CA TYR A 704 54.67 -3.72 27.30
C TYR A 704 55.05 -3.83 28.78
N LYS A 705 54.51 -2.91 29.60
CA LYS A 705 54.74 -2.86 31.04
C LYS A 705 53.39 -2.78 31.73
N SER A 706 52.94 -3.90 32.29
CA SER A 706 51.65 -4.00 32.98
C SER A 706 51.84 -4.76 34.28
N VAL A 707 51.56 -4.10 35.40
CA VAL A 707 51.56 -4.74 36.72
C VAL A 707 50.41 -5.75 36.81
N ALA A 708 49.24 -5.43 36.24
CA ALA A 708 48.09 -6.33 36.24
C ALA A 708 48.35 -7.64 35.45
N ALA A 709 49.02 -7.57 34.31
CA ALA A 709 49.40 -8.75 33.54
C ALA A 709 50.36 -9.65 34.32
N LEU A 710 51.40 -9.07 34.94
CA LEU A 710 52.35 -9.82 35.77
C LEU A 710 51.66 -10.41 37.00
N ASN A 711 50.71 -9.70 37.61
CA ASN A 711 49.89 -10.20 38.70
C ASN A 711 49.05 -11.42 38.28
N CYS A 712 48.48 -11.41 37.07
CA CYS A 712 47.79 -12.57 36.53
C CYS A 712 48.71 -13.79 36.34
N VAL A 713 49.95 -13.56 35.89
CA VAL A 713 50.95 -14.63 35.75
C VAL A 713 51.40 -15.18 37.10
N ILE A 714 51.68 -14.33 38.09
CA ILE A 714 52.03 -14.76 39.46
C ILE A 714 50.90 -15.61 40.04
N LEU A 715 49.64 -15.19 39.89
CA LEU A 715 48.49 -15.95 40.38
C LEU A 715 48.28 -17.25 39.57
N GLY A 716 48.58 -17.23 38.28
CA GLY A 716 48.59 -18.43 37.43
C GLY A 716 49.62 -19.46 37.89
N CYS A 717 50.86 -19.03 38.15
CA CYS A 717 51.92 -19.83 38.76
C CYS A 717 51.49 -20.39 40.12
N ALA A 718 50.85 -19.56 40.97
CA ALA A 718 50.31 -20.00 42.25
C ALA A 718 49.27 -21.12 42.12
N ASN A 719 48.41 -21.06 41.09
CA ASN A 719 47.37 -22.06 40.84
C ASN A 719 47.92 -23.41 40.34
N ILE A 720 49.03 -23.39 39.60
CA ILE A 720 49.75 -24.61 39.19
C ILE A 720 50.78 -25.07 40.24
N TRP A 721 50.80 -24.42 41.40
CA TRP A 721 51.70 -24.67 42.52
C TRP A 721 53.17 -24.32 42.25
N ASP A 722 53.52 -23.61 41.18
CA ASP A 722 54.89 -23.22 40.88
C ASP A 722 55.29 -21.95 41.67
N LEU A 723 55.88 -22.16 42.84
CA LEU A 723 56.27 -21.09 43.75
C LEU A 723 57.52 -20.35 43.28
N GLU A 724 58.45 -21.05 42.64
CA GLU A 724 59.74 -20.50 42.22
C GLU A 724 59.50 -19.44 41.14
N ARG A 725 58.77 -19.80 40.07
CA ARG A 725 58.42 -18.85 39.01
C ARG A 725 57.51 -17.71 39.49
N ALA A 726 56.64 -17.97 40.46
CA ALA A 726 55.80 -16.93 41.07
C ALA A 726 56.66 -15.87 41.78
N TYR A 727 57.69 -16.30 42.52
CA TYR A 727 58.62 -15.42 43.22
C TYR A 727 59.55 -14.69 42.23
N GLU A 728 60.11 -15.39 41.25
CA GLU A 728 60.94 -14.80 40.20
C GLU A 728 60.20 -13.72 39.40
N THR A 729 58.92 -13.95 39.09
CA THR A 729 58.08 -12.97 38.38
C THR A 729 57.80 -11.76 39.24
N PHE A 730 57.57 -11.95 40.55
CA PHE A 730 57.38 -10.85 41.49
C PHE A 730 58.63 -9.96 41.59
N GLU A 731 59.83 -10.55 41.73
CA GLU A 731 61.09 -9.77 41.72
C GLU A 731 61.33 -9.08 40.38
N ALA A 732 61.00 -9.75 39.27
CA ALA A 732 61.12 -9.19 37.93
C ALA A 732 60.30 -7.91 37.73
N ILE A 733 59.16 -7.72 38.42
CA ILE A 733 58.36 -6.48 38.38
C ILE A 733 59.27 -5.26 38.63
N LYS A 734 60.06 -5.33 39.70
CA LYS A 734 60.95 -4.22 40.10
C LYS A 734 62.27 -4.25 39.34
N GLU A 735 62.94 -5.39 39.29
CA GLU A 735 64.32 -5.48 38.77
C GLU A 735 64.40 -5.38 37.24
N LYS A 736 63.51 -6.09 36.53
CA LYS A 736 63.56 -6.18 35.05
C LYS A 736 62.66 -5.14 34.40
N PHE A 737 61.45 -4.93 34.92
CA PHE A 737 60.47 -4.02 34.29
C PHE A 737 60.51 -2.59 34.85
N GLY A 738 61.12 -2.38 36.02
CA GLY A 738 61.20 -1.07 36.68
C GLY A 738 59.83 -0.57 37.16
N LEU A 739 58.92 -1.49 37.48
CA LEU A 739 57.57 -1.21 37.97
C LEU A 739 57.50 -1.36 39.49
N THR A 740 56.51 -0.74 40.11
CA THR A 740 56.24 -0.86 41.54
C THR A 740 55.18 -1.94 41.78
N PRO A 741 55.49 -3.02 42.53
CA PRO A 741 54.48 -4.00 42.92
C PRO A 741 53.33 -3.34 43.68
N ASP A 742 52.09 -3.71 43.34
CA ASP A 742 50.89 -3.19 43.97
C ASP A 742 50.32 -4.20 44.98
N ILE A 743 49.21 -3.82 45.65
CA ILE A 743 48.52 -4.68 46.61
C ILE A 743 48.16 -6.06 46.01
N HIS A 744 47.86 -6.12 44.72
CA HIS A 744 47.49 -7.35 44.02
C HIS A 744 48.71 -8.23 43.73
N SER A 745 49.88 -7.65 43.47
CA SER A 745 51.16 -8.37 43.37
C SER A 745 51.47 -9.11 44.66
N TYR A 746 51.38 -8.41 45.80
CA TYR A 746 51.61 -9.01 47.12
C TYR A 746 50.55 -10.06 47.47
N ASN A 747 49.28 -9.81 47.18
CA ASN A 747 48.20 -10.78 47.39
C ASN A 747 48.42 -12.06 46.56
N ALA A 748 48.84 -11.93 45.29
CA ALA A 748 49.14 -13.08 44.44
C ALA A 748 50.32 -13.90 45.00
N LEU A 749 51.37 -13.25 45.48
CA LEU A 749 52.51 -13.90 46.11
C LEU A 749 52.14 -14.58 47.44
N LEU A 750 51.35 -13.91 48.28
CA LEU A 750 50.85 -14.46 49.55
C LEU A 750 49.96 -15.69 49.32
N HIS A 751 49.12 -15.67 48.28
CA HIS A 751 48.35 -16.83 47.85
C HIS A 751 49.26 -18.00 47.42
N ALA A 752 50.36 -17.73 46.69
CA ALA A 752 51.33 -18.75 46.27
C ALA A 752 52.00 -19.45 47.45
N PHE A 753 52.51 -18.70 48.44
CA PHE A 753 53.09 -19.25 49.67
C PHE A 753 52.06 -20.03 50.50
N GLY A 754 50.83 -19.50 50.58
CA GLY A 754 49.71 -20.13 51.27
C GLY A 754 49.37 -21.52 50.74
N LYS A 755 49.30 -21.67 49.40
CA LYS A 755 49.04 -22.98 48.76
C LYS A 755 50.12 -24.00 49.09
N ARG A 756 51.39 -23.58 49.22
CA ARG A 756 52.53 -24.44 49.53
C ARG A 756 52.77 -24.69 51.03
N LYS A 757 51.84 -24.28 51.92
CA LYS A 757 51.96 -24.39 53.40
C LYS A 757 53.16 -23.65 53.99
N LYS A 758 53.68 -22.66 53.29
CA LYS A 758 54.81 -21.82 53.74
C LYS A 758 54.29 -20.61 54.48
N THR A 759 53.77 -20.83 55.70
CA THR A 759 53.09 -19.78 56.48
C THR A 759 54.04 -18.71 57.01
N GLU A 760 55.26 -19.08 57.39
CA GLU A 760 56.25 -18.11 57.88
C GLU A 760 56.62 -17.12 56.78
N GLU A 761 56.88 -17.62 55.58
CA GLU A 761 57.17 -16.79 54.42
C GLU A 761 55.96 -15.94 54.00
N ALA A 762 54.73 -16.47 54.08
CA ALA A 762 53.51 -15.69 53.84
C ALA A 762 53.35 -14.53 54.84
N CYS A 763 53.64 -14.75 56.13
CA CYS A 763 53.66 -13.71 57.16
C CYS A 763 54.77 -12.68 56.90
N ASN A 764 55.95 -13.11 56.45
CA ASN A 764 57.03 -12.20 56.08
C ASN A 764 56.64 -11.30 54.89
N VAL A 765 55.94 -11.85 53.89
CA VAL A 765 55.40 -11.06 52.77
C VAL A 765 54.38 -10.02 53.26
N PHE A 766 53.49 -10.40 54.19
CA PHE A 766 52.53 -9.47 54.79
C PHE A 766 53.22 -8.34 55.59
N GLN A 767 54.21 -8.67 56.42
CA GLN A 767 54.98 -7.69 57.17
C GLN A 767 55.77 -6.77 56.25
N HIS A 768 56.36 -7.31 55.18
CA HIS A 768 57.07 -6.54 54.17
C HIS A 768 56.13 -5.54 53.47
N LEU A 769 54.93 -5.98 53.07
CA LEU A 769 53.88 -5.12 52.51
C LEU A 769 53.54 -3.94 53.44
N VAL A 770 53.33 -4.21 54.73
CA VAL A 770 53.02 -3.17 55.72
C VAL A 770 54.20 -2.21 55.93
N SER A 771 55.43 -2.73 55.95
CA SER A 771 56.65 -1.93 56.13
C SER A 771 56.89 -0.92 54.98
N LEU A 772 56.41 -1.25 53.78
CA LEU A 772 56.49 -0.39 52.60
C LEU A 772 55.34 0.62 52.51
N GLY A 773 54.42 0.61 53.48
CA GLY A 773 53.28 1.53 53.53
C GLY A 773 52.14 1.19 52.55
N VAL A 774 52.18 0.01 51.91
CA VAL A 774 51.08 -0.48 51.07
C VAL A 774 49.96 -0.98 52.00
N LYS A 775 48.75 -0.43 51.86
CA LYS A 775 47.63 -0.75 52.76
C LYS A 775 47.04 -2.14 52.44
N PRO A 776 46.99 -3.08 53.41
CA PRO A 776 46.27 -4.34 53.24
C PRO A 776 44.80 -4.11 52.89
N ASN A 777 44.23 -4.98 52.06
CA ASN A 777 42.79 -4.96 51.75
C ASN A 777 42.08 -6.22 52.30
N ALA A 778 40.76 -6.28 52.16
CA ALA A 778 39.97 -7.43 52.61
C ALA A 778 40.46 -8.77 52.01
N THR A 779 40.94 -8.76 50.77
CA THR A 779 41.54 -9.93 50.11
C THR A 779 42.85 -10.35 50.76
N THR A 780 43.72 -9.41 51.15
CA THR A 780 44.97 -9.69 51.87
C THR A 780 44.71 -10.46 53.17
N TYR A 781 43.81 -9.96 54.01
CA TYR A 781 43.43 -10.63 55.26
C TYR A 781 42.76 -11.99 54.99
N GLY A 782 41.87 -12.05 54.00
CA GLY A 782 41.20 -13.31 53.63
C GLY A 782 42.18 -14.39 53.17
N LEU A 783 43.22 -14.02 52.42
CA LEU A 783 44.28 -14.92 51.98
C LEU A 783 45.16 -15.37 53.15
N LEU A 784 45.48 -14.48 54.09
CA LEU A 784 46.25 -14.81 55.30
C LEU A 784 45.47 -15.76 56.23
N VAL A 785 44.15 -15.58 56.35
CA VAL A 785 43.28 -16.56 57.02
C VAL A 785 43.35 -17.90 56.31
N ASP A 786 43.20 -17.93 54.99
CA ASP A 786 43.31 -19.16 54.20
C ASP A 786 44.69 -19.84 54.38
N THR A 787 45.79 -19.10 54.46
CA THR A 787 47.13 -19.67 54.68
C THR A 787 47.24 -20.39 56.03
N HIS A 788 46.74 -19.80 57.12
CA HIS A 788 46.71 -20.43 58.43
C HIS A 788 45.77 -21.65 58.48
N LEU A 789 44.62 -21.57 57.80
CA LEU A 789 43.68 -22.69 57.71
C LEU A 789 44.22 -23.89 56.92
N VAL A 790 45.07 -23.66 55.91
CA VAL A 790 45.76 -24.73 55.17
C VAL A 790 46.84 -25.39 56.05
N ASN A 791 47.47 -24.62 56.95
CA ASN A 791 48.43 -25.13 57.94
C ASN A 791 47.78 -25.69 59.24
N ARG A 792 46.44 -25.79 59.25
CA ARG A 792 45.64 -26.33 60.38
C ARG A 792 45.71 -25.49 61.67
N ASP A 793 46.04 -24.21 61.57
CA ASP A 793 46.05 -23.31 62.73
C ASP A 793 44.78 -22.43 62.74
N ALA A 794 43.74 -22.91 63.44
CA ALA A 794 42.48 -22.18 63.57
C ALA A 794 42.59 -20.96 64.49
N LYS A 795 43.52 -20.97 65.46
CA LYS A 795 43.69 -19.90 66.45
C LYS A 795 44.37 -18.69 65.81
N ALA A 796 45.43 -18.91 65.04
CA ALA A 796 46.08 -17.85 64.26
C ALA A 796 45.11 -17.29 63.20
N ALA A 797 44.33 -18.15 62.54
CA ALA A 797 43.30 -17.71 61.59
C ALA A 797 42.26 -16.77 62.24
N LEU A 798 41.85 -17.03 63.49
CA LEU A 798 40.96 -16.14 64.24
C LEU A 798 41.62 -14.83 64.68
N ALA A 799 42.90 -14.86 65.03
CA ALA A 799 43.66 -13.64 65.34
C ALA A 799 43.72 -12.71 64.12
N VAL A 800 43.98 -13.26 62.93
CA VAL A 800 43.95 -12.50 61.67
C VAL A 800 42.56 -11.94 61.36
N ILE A 801 41.47 -12.66 61.69
CA ILE A 801 40.10 -12.13 61.56
C ILE A 801 39.86 -10.97 62.53
N ALA A 802 40.38 -11.03 63.75
CA ALA A 802 40.30 -9.92 64.70
C ALA A 802 41.05 -8.69 64.14
N GLU A 803 42.27 -8.87 63.64
CA GLU A 803 43.05 -7.80 62.98
C GLU A 803 42.31 -7.24 61.75
N MET A 804 41.62 -8.08 60.97
CA MET A 804 40.80 -7.65 59.84
C MET A 804 39.63 -6.75 60.28
N VAL A 805 38.97 -7.10 61.37
CA VAL A 805 37.84 -6.33 61.94
C VAL A 805 38.34 -5.01 62.54
N ASP A 806 39.48 -5.02 63.23
CA ASP A 806 40.13 -3.83 63.79
C ASP A 806 40.59 -2.87 62.68
N ALA A 807 41.02 -3.41 61.54
CA ALA A 807 41.34 -2.64 60.33
C ALA A 807 40.09 -2.10 59.59
N GLY A 808 38.88 -2.36 60.09
CA GLY A 808 37.63 -1.86 59.54
C GLY A 808 37.02 -2.71 58.42
N PHE A 809 37.55 -3.92 58.17
CA PHE A 809 37.01 -4.82 57.14
C PHE A 809 36.05 -5.85 57.73
N THR A 810 34.99 -6.18 57.00
CA THR A 810 34.02 -7.20 57.41
C THR A 810 34.43 -8.59 56.91
N PRO A 811 34.60 -9.60 57.79
CA PRO A 811 34.95 -10.95 57.38
C PRO A 811 33.84 -11.57 56.53
N SER A 812 34.19 -12.16 55.39
CA SER A 812 33.18 -12.76 54.52
C SER A 812 32.51 -13.98 55.17
N LYS A 813 31.23 -14.20 54.84
CA LYS A 813 30.48 -15.40 55.29
C LYS A 813 31.20 -16.71 54.92
N GLU A 814 31.88 -16.76 53.77
CA GLU A 814 32.61 -17.95 53.34
C GLU A 814 33.89 -18.15 54.16
N THR A 815 34.63 -17.07 54.47
CA THR A 815 35.80 -17.11 55.35
C THR A 815 35.43 -17.69 56.72
N LEU A 816 34.36 -17.20 57.35
CA LEU A 816 33.90 -17.73 58.65
C LEU A 816 33.47 -19.20 58.56
N LYS A 817 32.83 -19.63 57.46
CA LYS A 817 32.50 -21.05 57.26
C LYS A 817 33.74 -21.92 57.12
N LYS A 818 34.78 -21.46 56.42
CA LYS A 818 36.05 -22.21 56.27
C LYS A 818 36.73 -22.40 57.63
N VAL A 819 36.81 -21.34 58.45
CA VAL A 819 37.34 -21.43 59.82
C VAL A 819 36.50 -22.38 60.65
N ARG A 820 35.16 -22.24 60.64
CA ARG A 820 34.25 -23.13 61.37
C ARG A 820 34.46 -24.60 61.02
N ARG A 821 34.49 -24.92 59.72
CA ARG A 821 34.75 -26.29 59.23
C ARG A 821 36.10 -26.82 59.68
N ARG A 822 37.11 -25.95 59.84
CA ARG A 822 38.41 -26.35 60.38
C ARG A 822 38.31 -26.59 61.89
N CYS A 823 37.69 -25.71 62.66
CA CYS A 823 37.47 -25.89 64.10
C CYS A 823 36.74 -27.21 64.40
N SER A 824 35.67 -27.52 63.65
CA SER A 824 34.94 -28.80 63.79
C SER A 824 35.81 -30.02 63.51
N ARG A 825 36.72 -29.95 62.53
CA ARG A 825 37.61 -31.07 62.17
C ARG A 825 38.72 -31.32 63.18
N GLU A 826 39.20 -30.27 63.83
CA GLU A 826 40.27 -30.34 64.83
C GLU A 826 39.70 -30.40 66.27
N SER A 827 38.36 -30.47 66.42
CA SER A 827 37.64 -30.46 67.71
C SER A 827 37.95 -29.25 68.61
N ASP A 828 38.22 -28.08 68.01
CA ASP A 828 38.50 -26.83 68.73
C ASP A 828 37.20 -26.04 68.99
N PHE A 829 36.50 -26.41 70.06
CA PHE A 829 35.22 -25.80 70.45
C PHE A 829 35.34 -24.33 70.87
N ASP A 830 36.46 -23.93 71.48
CA ASP A 830 36.71 -22.54 71.90
C ASP A 830 36.81 -21.61 70.69
N SER A 831 37.50 -22.06 69.65
CA SER A 831 37.59 -21.32 68.38
C SER A 831 36.25 -21.33 67.63
N ASP A 832 35.47 -22.43 67.69
CA ASP A 832 34.13 -22.49 67.08
C ASP A 832 33.16 -21.47 67.71
N GLU A 833 33.13 -21.36 69.04
CA GLU A 833 32.27 -20.41 69.75
C GLU A 833 32.61 -18.96 69.35
N LYS A 834 33.91 -18.64 69.23
CA LYS A 834 34.37 -17.33 68.72
C LYS A 834 33.89 -17.08 67.30
N VAL A 835 33.96 -18.05 66.39
CA VAL A 835 33.41 -17.92 65.03
C VAL A 835 31.89 -17.68 65.05
N GLN A 836 31.15 -18.35 65.94
CA GLN A 836 29.71 -18.14 66.09
C GLN A 836 29.37 -16.74 66.62
N SER A 837 30.17 -16.22 67.57
CA SER A 837 30.00 -14.87 68.09
C SER A 837 30.22 -13.81 67.00
N LEU A 838 31.28 -13.97 66.19
CA LEU A 838 31.57 -13.11 65.04
C LEU A 838 30.46 -13.21 63.98
N ALA A 839 29.96 -14.41 63.69
CA ALA A 839 28.86 -14.60 62.75
C ALA A 839 27.57 -13.92 63.21
N LYS A 840 27.27 -13.94 64.53
CA LYS A 840 26.14 -13.20 65.11
C LYS A 840 26.34 -11.69 65.02
N GLN A 841 27.56 -11.20 65.31
CA GLN A 841 27.90 -9.77 65.22
C GLN A 841 27.64 -9.19 63.82
N PHE A 842 27.95 -9.96 62.77
CA PHE A 842 27.74 -9.54 61.37
C PHE A 842 26.42 -10.06 60.74
N ASN A 843 25.46 -10.52 61.55
CA ASN A 843 24.14 -11.03 61.11
C ASN A 843 24.19 -12.17 60.07
N TYR A 844 25.25 -12.99 60.07
CA TYR A 844 25.36 -14.12 59.18
C TYR A 844 24.63 -15.36 59.74
N ARG A 845 23.62 -15.84 59.02
CA ARG A 845 23.05 -17.17 59.28
C ARG A 845 24.04 -18.27 58.89
N MET A 846 24.69 -18.84 59.89
CA MET A 846 25.55 -20.01 59.76
C MET A 846 24.68 -21.26 59.89
N GLY A 847 24.52 -22.03 58.81
CA GLY A 847 23.74 -23.28 58.86
C GLY A 847 24.34 -24.25 59.88
N GLY A 848 23.50 -24.91 60.69
CA GLY A 848 23.94 -25.96 61.61
C GLY A 848 24.42 -27.21 60.88
N GLU A 849 25.35 -27.95 61.48
CA GLU A 849 25.75 -29.29 61.00
C GLU A 849 24.58 -30.29 61.02
N ASN A 850 23.57 -30.07 61.87
CA ASN A 850 22.35 -30.90 61.94
C ASN A 850 21.63 -31.03 60.59
N ARG A 851 21.77 -30.07 59.66
CA ARG A 851 21.18 -30.18 58.32
C ARG A 851 21.91 -31.18 57.42
N ARG A 852 23.22 -31.39 57.64
CA ARG A 852 24.02 -32.42 56.96
C ARG A 852 23.80 -33.79 57.61
N GLU A 853 23.76 -33.89 58.93
CA GLU A 853 23.39 -35.15 59.60
C GLU A 853 21.96 -35.58 59.23
N MET A 854 21.00 -34.66 59.08
CA MET A 854 19.67 -34.97 58.53
C MET A 854 19.68 -35.43 57.06
N LEU A 855 20.68 -35.05 56.26
CA LEU A 855 20.81 -35.49 54.86
C LEU A 855 21.57 -36.81 54.72
N PHE A 856 22.45 -37.15 55.68
CA PHE A 856 23.18 -38.42 55.72
C PHE A 856 22.48 -39.52 56.54
N ASN A 857 21.53 -39.18 57.42
CA ASN A 857 20.59 -40.12 58.06
C ASN A 857 19.33 -40.38 57.23
N ILE A 858 19.41 -40.25 55.91
CA ILE A 858 18.43 -40.88 55.04
C ILE A 858 18.95 -42.30 54.82
N GLU A 859 18.31 -43.29 55.45
CA GLU A 859 18.44 -44.69 55.07
C GLU A 859 18.22 -44.79 53.56
N TYR A 860 19.31 -44.91 52.79
CA TYR A 860 19.24 -45.34 51.42
C TYR A 860 18.81 -46.80 51.46
N SER A 861 17.51 -47.02 51.25
CA SER A 861 16.97 -48.33 50.90
C SER A 861 17.76 -48.87 49.71
N ALA A 862 18.47 -49.97 49.96
CA ALA A 862 19.17 -50.73 48.95
C ALA A 862 18.18 -51.34 47.96
N GLU A 863 17.89 -50.65 46.87
CA GLU A 863 17.38 -51.21 45.63
C GLU A 863 17.78 -50.24 44.50
N PHE A 864 18.46 -50.77 43.47
CA PHE A 864 19.14 -50.08 42.36
C PHE A 864 20.61 -49.67 42.57
N ALA A 865 21.44 -50.67 42.87
CA ALA A 865 22.77 -50.77 42.30
C ALA A 865 22.71 -51.72 41.09
N ILE A 866 22.97 -51.23 39.86
CA ILE A 866 23.48 -52.00 38.72
C ILE A 866 24.39 -51.06 37.88
N ASP A 867 25.68 -51.41 37.88
CA ASP A 867 26.74 -51.29 36.87
C ASP A 867 26.93 -49.99 36.06
N PHE A 868 28.09 -49.35 36.22
CA PHE A 868 29.27 -49.66 35.39
C PHE A 868 30.51 -48.89 35.91
N ASP A 869 31.45 -49.62 36.52
CA ASP A 869 32.88 -49.30 36.45
C ASP A 869 33.32 -49.47 34.98
N ASP A 870 33.97 -48.47 34.38
CA ASP A 870 35.29 -48.68 33.79
C ASP A 870 35.95 -47.36 33.31
N ALA A 871 37.16 -47.16 33.84
CA ALA A 871 38.38 -46.65 33.21
C ALA A 871 38.36 -45.48 32.21
N GLY A 872 39.21 -44.49 32.53
CA GLY A 872 40.43 -44.31 31.73
C GLY A 872 40.50 -43.07 30.82
N ALA A 873 41.54 -42.27 31.09
CA ALA A 873 42.35 -41.52 30.13
C ALA A 873 41.66 -40.85 28.94
N LEU A 874 41.54 -39.51 29.00
CA LEU A 874 42.05 -38.57 27.99
C LEU A 874 42.08 -37.15 28.58
#